data_AF-A0A2R5FZG8-F1
#
_entry.id   AF-A0A2R5FZG8-F1
#
_cell.length_a   1.000
_cell.length_b   1.000
_cell.length_c   1.000
_cell.angle_alpha   90.00
_cell.angle_beta   90.00
_cell.angle_gamma   90.00
#
_symmetry.space_group_name_H-M   'P 1'
#
loop_
_entity.id
_entity.type
_entity.pdbx_description
1 polymer ?
#
loop_
_entity_poly.entity_id
_entity_poly.type
_entity_poly.pdbx_seq_one_letter_code
_entity_poly.pdbx_strand_id
1 'polypeptide(L)'
;MRDIDNQPVNTLTLLGGLLLVHYRLKFLSVATLVLSLFLFTSFAQSKTRRLVPTILTAQAQTTQELREEALQLTQLGFQQLSQSQFQQAVKTFEQALVIFRQIGDRQGEGATLNSIGANYENLGQYTKALEVSVQALAILKEMGDKSGEAITLSNIGKIYESLGQYTKALEFHEQGLAIEKQLANQAHKGIILNNIGQVYDKLGEYAKALELYQKALAVHKQFRNQAAEGVILSNIGTVYQNQGEYAKALEFHQQALAIHKQFRNQAAEGVTLNNIATVYKNQGHYAKALKFFQQGLAIHQQVGTKVLEGTTFNNIAAVYDDLGQYAKALEFYQQALAIHKQIDYKVGEGITLNNIGVVYDSLGQYAKALESYQKALAIRKQISDKAGEGFTLNNIGKVYKSQGQYAEGLKSYQQALAIHKQIRNKAGKGLTLSNIGGVYAILGQYTKALEFYQQALAIHKQIGDTAGQGITLSNIGVVYGSQSKYADAEKTLFAAIKVNETLRTRDLTDDQKISIFETQASTYRFLQKALIAQNKTNTALEISERSRARAFIELLASKISGNIDNQQAIKPPNIEQIKQIAKVQNATLVEYSIMESKLYIWVIKPTGKDATKAAFKEKLSTARIIHLATHGLLDDADKSIPSAIALTPTSNDDGLLTPAEIVDLKINAELVVLSACDTGRGAITGDGVVGLSRSLITAGAPSVIVSLWKVPDSATSELMTEFYQQWEQNPDKAVALRNAMLITMKKHPQPVNWAAFTLIGES
;
A
#
# COMPACT_ATOMS: atom_id res chain seq x y z
N MET A 1 37.94 -52.07 32.92
CA MET A 1 38.77 -50.99 33.51
C MET A 1 37.81 -50.17 34.35
N ARG A 2 37.91 -50.24 35.68
CA ARG A 2 38.88 -49.53 36.55
C ARG A 2 38.51 -48.04 36.67
N ASP A 3 38.38 -47.38 37.83
CA ASP A 3 38.44 -47.69 39.28
C ASP A 3 37.79 -46.46 40.02
N ILE A 4 37.37 -46.34 41.30
CA ILE A 4 37.06 -47.16 42.51
C ILE A 4 36.39 -46.14 43.52
N ASP A 5 35.49 -46.43 44.48
CA ASP A 5 34.48 -47.48 44.68
C ASP A 5 33.41 -46.98 45.72
N ASN A 6 33.02 -47.75 46.75
CA ASN A 6 31.89 -47.52 47.68
C ASN A 6 32.15 -46.65 48.96
N GLN A 7 31.09 -45.92 49.36
CA GLN A 7 30.37 -45.88 50.67
C GLN A 7 30.91 -46.72 51.87
N PRO A 8 30.46 -46.48 53.15
CA PRO A 8 30.01 -45.25 53.85
C PRO A 8 30.48 -45.17 55.34
N VAL A 9 29.97 -44.21 56.15
CA VAL A 9 29.33 -44.42 57.51
C VAL A 9 28.97 -43.09 58.24
N ASN A 10 27.87 -43.14 59.00
CA ASN A 10 27.24 -42.14 59.90
C ASN A 10 28.18 -41.20 60.71
N THR A 11 27.83 -39.95 61.03
CA THR A 11 26.77 -39.55 62.00
C THR A 11 26.51 -38.02 62.07
N LEU A 12 25.35 -37.63 62.64
CA LEU A 12 24.98 -36.32 63.24
C LEU A 12 25.24 -35.00 62.47
N THR A 13 24.15 -34.33 62.04
CA THR A 13 23.56 -33.16 62.76
C THR A 13 22.23 -32.71 62.17
N LEU A 14 21.37 -32.08 62.99
CA LEU A 14 20.07 -31.47 62.64
C LEU A 14 20.20 -29.93 62.53
N LEU A 15 19.20 -29.12 62.14
CA LEU A 15 18.11 -29.17 61.15
C LEU A 15 17.26 -27.90 61.38
N GLY A 16 16.96 -27.09 60.36
CA GLY A 16 15.88 -26.08 60.43
C GLY A 16 16.10 -24.87 59.51
N GLY A 17 15.08 -24.36 58.80
CA GLY A 17 13.71 -24.86 58.64
C GLY A 17 12.86 -23.94 57.75
N LEU A 18 11.82 -24.46 57.08
CA LEU A 18 10.98 -23.68 56.16
C LEU A 18 9.57 -24.30 55.95
N LEU A 19 8.54 -23.45 56.10
CA LEU A 19 7.19 -23.48 55.46
C LEU A 19 6.12 -24.55 55.82
N LEU A 20 4.87 -24.19 55.48
CA LEU A 20 3.60 -24.99 55.37
C LEU A 20 2.91 -25.36 56.72
N VAL A 21 1.55 -25.37 56.89
CA VAL A 21 0.42 -24.85 56.06
C VAL A 21 -0.86 -24.57 56.93
N HIS A 22 -1.99 -24.20 56.28
CA HIS A 22 -3.36 -23.92 56.80
C HIS A 22 -3.93 -24.96 57.84
N TYR A 23 -4.98 -24.71 58.66
CA TYR A 23 -6.37 -24.28 58.32
C TYR A 23 -7.20 -23.66 59.49
N ARG A 24 -8.49 -23.35 59.24
CA ARG A 24 -9.45 -22.49 60.00
C ARG A 24 -10.21 -23.13 61.18
N LEU A 25 -10.63 -22.29 62.15
CA LEU A 25 -11.92 -22.30 62.92
C LEU A 25 -12.11 -20.89 63.57
N LYS A 26 -13.00 -19.99 63.13
CA LYS A 26 -14.47 -19.83 63.33
C LYS A 26 -14.94 -19.18 64.66
N PHE A 27 -15.33 -17.90 64.56
CA PHE A 27 -16.46 -17.17 65.21
C PHE A 27 -16.90 -17.46 66.66
N LEU A 28 -17.02 -16.39 67.48
CA LEU A 28 -18.34 -15.82 67.86
C LEU A 28 -18.28 -14.35 68.36
N SER A 29 -19.46 -13.72 68.41
CA SER A 29 -19.85 -12.36 68.81
C SER A 29 -19.84 -12.16 70.36
N VAL A 30 -20.06 -10.98 70.98
CA VAL A 30 -21.25 -10.07 70.97
C VAL A 30 -20.87 -8.63 71.42
N ALA A 31 -21.69 -7.63 71.12
CA ALA A 31 -21.52 -6.20 71.46
C ALA A 31 -22.60 -5.66 72.43
N THR A 32 -22.52 -4.36 72.77
CA THR A 32 -23.37 -3.56 73.71
C THR A 32 -22.94 -3.68 75.19
N LEU A 33 -23.10 -2.69 76.08
CA LEU A 33 -24.13 -1.63 76.18
C LEU A 33 -23.57 -0.17 76.27
N VAL A 34 -24.49 0.81 76.35
CA VAL A 34 -24.22 2.26 76.37
C VAL A 34 -24.91 2.90 77.59
N LEU A 35 -24.31 3.99 78.11
CA LEU A 35 -24.82 4.95 79.11
C LEU A 35 -25.10 4.45 80.55
N SER A 36 -24.38 5.03 81.52
CA SER A 36 -24.97 5.46 82.79
C SER A 36 -24.24 6.67 83.40
N LEU A 37 -25.01 7.73 83.67
CA LEU A 37 -24.84 8.89 84.55
C LEU A 37 -23.51 9.71 84.57
N PHE A 38 -23.68 11.01 84.36
CA PHE A 38 -22.87 12.06 85.00
C PHE A 38 -22.97 11.97 86.53
N LEU A 39 -21.86 12.23 87.25
CA LEU A 39 -21.73 13.28 88.29
C LEU A 39 -20.49 13.05 89.17
N PHE A 40 -19.46 13.88 89.02
CA PHE A 40 -18.96 14.80 90.06
C PHE A 40 -17.88 15.74 89.48
N THR A 41 -17.51 16.78 90.21
CA THR A 41 -16.88 17.99 89.66
C THR A 41 -15.47 18.28 90.18
N SER A 42 -14.64 18.86 89.31
CA SER A 42 -13.36 19.53 89.63
C SER A 42 -12.21 18.60 90.14
N PHE A 43 -10.92 19.00 90.14
CA PHE A 43 -10.32 20.32 89.91
C PHE A 43 -8.93 20.20 89.24
N ALA A 44 -8.82 20.33 87.91
CA ALA A 44 -7.52 20.25 87.20
C ALA A 44 -7.51 20.88 85.78
N GLN A 45 -7.70 22.20 85.65
CA GLN A 45 -7.40 22.90 84.39
C GLN A 45 -6.00 23.51 84.39
N SER A 46 -5.07 22.94 83.61
CA SER A 46 -4.19 23.70 82.69
C SER A 46 -3.32 22.78 81.81
N LYS A 47 -2.85 23.32 80.67
CA LYS A 47 -1.74 22.81 79.82
C LYS A 47 -1.86 21.46 79.06
N THR A 48 -3.05 20.92 78.76
CA THR A 48 -3.18 19.75 77.84
C THR A 48 -4.15 19.90 76.66
N ARG A 49 -4.65 21.11 76.35
CA ARG A 49 -5.73 21.31 75.34
C ARG A 49 -5.44 22.24 74.15
N ARG A 50 -4.17 22.42 73.75
CA ARG A 50 -3.79 23.21 72.55
C ARG A 50 -2.83 22.54 71.56
N LEU A 51 -2.20 21.40 71.87
CA LEU A 51 -1.27 20.74 70.93
C LEU A 51 -1.97 19.83 69.91
N VAL A 52 -2.98 19.06 70.33
CA VAL A 52 -3.68 18.09 69.45
C VAL A 52 -4.34 18.74 68.23
N PRO A 53 -5.07 19.88 68.33
CA PRO A 53 -5.64 20.53 67.14
C PRO A 53 -4.55 21.03 66.20
N THR A 54 -3.49 21.66 66.73
CA THR A 54 -2.43 22.27 65.93
C THR A 54 -1.58 21.25 65.18
N ILE A 55 -1.31 20.08 65.78
CA ILE A 55 -0.60 18.99 65.09
C ILE A 55 -1.48 18.40 63.99
N LEU A 56 -2.77 18.16 64.24
CA LEU A 56 -3.70 17.68 63.21
C LEU A 56 -3.88 18.68 62.07
N THR A 57 -3.97 19.99 62.34
CA THR A 57 -4.05 21.01 61.28
C THR A 57 -2.74 21.11 60.50
N ALA A 58 -1.58 21.08 61.16
CA ALA A 58 -0.28 21.14 60.48
C ALA A 58 -0.06 19.91 59.59
N GLN A 59 -0.36 18.71 60.09
CA GLN A 59 -0.20 17.46 59.34
C GLN A 59 -1.20 17.35 58.18
N ALA A 60 -2.45 17.80 58.36
CA ALA A 60 -3.43 17.91 57.28
C ALA A 60 -3.00 18.96 56.23
N GLN A 61 -2.46 20.09 56.66
CA GLN A 61 -1.96 21.15 55.78
C GLN A 61 -0.79 20.65 54.92
N THR A 62 0.22 20.00 55.50
CA THR A 62 1.31 19.37 54.72
C THR A 62 0.81 18.25 53.79
N THR A 63 -0.27 17.55 54.17
CA THR A 63 -0.89 16.52 53.32
C THR A 63 -1.58 17.16 52.10
N GLN A 64 -2.21 18.31 52.27
CA GLN A 64 -2.84 19.06 51.17
C GLN A 64 -1.79 19.74 50.27
N GLU A 65 -0.75 20.35 50.83
CA GLU A 65 0.37 20.93 50.08
C GLU A 65 1.04 19.88 49.17
N LEU A 66 1.33 18.68 49.69
CA LEU A 66 1.82 17.55 48.89
C LEU A 66 0.82 17.07 47.84
N ARG A 67 -0.50 17.10 48.12
CA ARG A 67 -1.52 16.73 47.12
C ARG A 67 -1.57 17.74 45.97
N GLU A 68 -1.42 19.03 46.26
CA GLU A 68 -1.37 20.09 45.26
C GLU A 68 -0.08 19.99 44.42
N GLU A 69 1.07 19.65 45.02
CA GLU A 69 2.32 19.33 44.30
C GLU A 69 2.13 18.14 43.34
N ALA A 70 1.55 17.03 43.81
CA ALA A 70 1.29 15.84 42.99
C ALA A 70 0.35 16.14 41.80
N LEU A 71 -0.66 17.00 42.00
CA LEU A 71 -1.56 17.46 40.94
C LEU A 71 -0.86 18.39 39.94
N GLN A 72 0.02 19.28 40.39
CA GLN A 72 0.85 20.11 39.49
C GLN A 72 1.82 19.28 38.66
N LEU A 73 2.48 18.28 39.25
CA LEU A 73 3.31 17.32 38.52
C LEU A 73 2.49 16.53 37.50
N THR A 74 1.29 16.08 37.87
CA THR A 74 0.34 15.42 36.94
C THR A 74 -0.02 16.33 35.76
N GLN A 75 -0.30 17.62 36.00
CA GLN A 75 -0.57 18.58 34.95
C GLN A 75 0.65 18.81 34.04
N LEU A 76 1.86 18.90 34.60
CA LEU A 76 3.11 19.01 33.84
C LEU A 76 3.35 17.76 32.98
N GLY A 77 3.07 16.55 33.49
CA GLY A 77 3.13 15.30 32.74
C GLY A 77 2.18 15.30 31.53
N PHE A 78 0.97 15.85 31.66
CA PHE A 78 0.06 16.04 30.53
C PHE A 78 0.55 17.09 29.52
N GLN A 79 1.22 18.16 29.98
CA GLN A 79 1.84 19.14 29.09
C GLN A 79 3.01 18.53 28.30
N GLN A 80 3.90 17.78 28.95
CA GLN A 80 4.99 17.04 28.31
C GLN A 80 4.45 15.99 27.31
N LEU A 81 3.35 15.29 27.65
CA LEU A 81 2.65 14.39 26.72
C LEU A 81 2.21 15.08 25.44
N SER A 82 1.56 16.26 25.53
CA SER A 82 1.11 16.99 24.33
C SER A 82 2.26 17.47 23.44
N GLN A 83 3.44 17.71 24.04
CA GLN A 83 4.69 18.02 23.34
C GLN A 83 5.46 16.77 22.83
N SER A 84 4.85 15.57 22.87
CA SER A 84 5.48 14.28 22.51
C SER A 84 6.71 13.90 23.37
N GLN A 85 6.89 14.49 24.55
CA GLN A 85 8.02 14.24 25.46
C GLN A 85 7.76 13.03 26.36
N PHE A 86 7.34 11.90 25.77
CA PHE A 86 6.80 10.73 26.47
C PHE A 86 7.66 10.26 27.65
N GLN A 87 8.97 10.07 27.46
CA GLN A 87 9.88 9.65 28.54
C GLN A 87 10.00 10.65 29.69
N GLN A 88 9.81 11.96 29.44
CA GLN A 88 9.83 12.98 30.49
C GLN A 88 8.51 12.93 31.26
N ALA A 89 7.38 12.88 30.54
CA ALA A 89 6.06 12.69 31.11
C ALA A 89 5.95 11.43 31.98
N VAL A 90 6.56 10.30 31.59
CA VAL A 90 6.64 9.10 32.43
C VAL A 90 7.31 9.42 33.77
N LYS A 91 8.49 10.04 33.77
CA LYS A 91 9.23 10.39 34.99
C LYS A 91 8.46 11.37 35.88
N THR A 92 7.81 12.37 35.29
CA THR A 92 7.02 13.36 36.04
C THR A 92 5.74 12.76 36.62
N PHE A 93 5.08 11.82 35.93
CA PHE A 93 4.00 11.03 36.54
C PHE A 93 4.52 10.05 37.61
N GLU A 94 5.70 9.45 37.44
CA GLU A 94 6.33 8.59 38.46
C GLU A 94 6.67 9.38 39.73
N GLN A 95 7.05 10.66 39.61
CA GLN A 95 7.18 11.58 40.76
C GLN A 95 5.83 11.84 41.45
N ALA A 96 4.79 12.22 40.70
CA ALA A 96 3.45 12.43 41.25
C ALA A 96 2.91 11.16 41.95
N LEU A 97 3.13 9.99 41.36
CA LEU A 97 2.73 8.68 41.89
C LEU A 97 3.40 8.37 43.24
N VAL A 98 4.67 8.73 43.43
CA VAL A 98 5.36 8.58 44.72
C VAL A 98 4.67 9.45 45.79
N ILE A 99 4.33 10.70 45.47
CA ILE A 99 3.67 11.60 46.43
C ILE A 99 2.25 11.10 46.76
N PHE A 100 1.43 10.74 45.76
CA PHE A 100 0.10 10.17 45.99
C PHE A 100 0.14 8.91 46.88
N ARG A 101 1.16 8.05 46.72
CA ARG A 101 1.41 6.90 47.60
C ARG A 101 1.82 7.30 49.02
N GLN A 102 2.66 8.32 49.19
CA GLN A 102 3.07 8.83 50.50
C GLN A 102 1.90 9.42 51.30
N ILE A 103 0.98 10.14 50.65
CA ILE A 103 -0.21 10.72 51.31
C ILE A 103 -1.40 9.75 51.40
N GLY A 104 -1.28 8.54 50.85
CA GLY A 104 -2.36 7.54 50.85
C GLY A 104 -3.53 7.84 49.91
N ASP A 105 -3.36 8.75 48.94
CA ASP A 105 -4.39 9.09 47.95
C ASP A 105 -4.46 8.01 46.86
N ARG A 106 -5.23 6.97 47.15
CA ARG A 106 -5.48 5.84 46.24
C ARG A 106 -6.14 6.27 44.93
N GLN A 107 -6.88 7.39 44.89
CA GLN A 107 -7.52 7.86 43.66
C GLN A 107 -6.49 8.54 42.75
N GLY A 108 -5.64 9.39 43.34
CA GLY A 108 -4.45 9.95 42.68
C GLY A 108 -3.50 8.85 42.19
N GLU A 109 -3.27 7.81 43.01
CA GLU A 109 -2.48 6.64 42.63
C GLU A 109 -3.05 5.94 41.37
N GLY A 110 -4.34 5.56 41.40
CA GLY A 110 -5.00 4.87 40.29
C GLY A 110 -5.05 5.70 38.99
N ALA A 111 -5.40 6.99 39.09
CA ALA A 111 -5.43 7.89 37.94
C ALA A 111 -4.04 8.14 37.33
N THR A 112 -3.01 8.26 38.17
CA THR A 112 -1.62 8.47 37.72
C THR A 112 -1.05 7.20 37.08
N LEU A 113 -1.30 6.02 37.66
CA LEU A 113 -0.93 4.73 37.04
C LEU A 113 -1.60 4.56 35.66
N ASN A 114 -2.90 4.87 35.52
CA ASN A 114 -3.58 4.81 34.22
C ASN A 114 -2.92 5.76 33.19
N SER A 115 -2.48 6.94 33.63
CA SER A 115 -1.78 7.93 32.79
C SER A 115 -0.38 7.46 32.38
N ILE A 116 0.37 6.83 33.29
CA ILE A 116 1.67 6.16 33.00
C ILE A 116 1.47 5.00 32.01
N GLY A 117 0.41 4.20 32.18
CA GLY A 117 0.06 3.09 31.28
C GLY A 117 -0.19 3.56 29.85
N ALA A 118 -1.01 4.60 29.67
CA ALA A 118 -1.25 5.23 28.37
C ALA A 118 0.03 5.86 27.75
N ASN A 119 0.96 6.35 28.57
CA ASN A 119 2.23 6.90 28.10
C ASN A 119 3.22 5.80 27.66
N TYR A 120 3.31 4.69 28.40
CA TYR A 120 4.06 3.51 27.96
C TYR A 120 3.49 2.88 26.67
N GLU A 121 2.19 3.02 26.41
CA GLU A 121 1.57 2.62 25.13
C GLU A 121 2.12 3.46 23.97
N ASN A 122 2.12 4.80 24.10
CA ASN A 122 2.69 5.71 23.09
C ASN A 122 4.19 5.45 22.81
N LEU A 123 4.95 4.98 23.81
CA LEU A 123 6.35 4.57 23.68
C LEU A 123 6.54 3.19 22.99
N GLY A 124 5.47 2.47 22.68
CA GLY A 124 5.53 1.08 22.20
C GLY A 124 5.94 0.07 23.29
N GLN A 125 5.96 0.45 24.57
CA GLN A 125 6.33 -0.41 25.69
C GLN A 125 5.09 -1.17 26.22
N TYR A 126 4.34 -1.80 25.32
CA TYR A 126 3.00 -2.33 25.57
C TYR A 126 2.90 -3.32 26.75
N THR A 127 3.95 -4.08 27.04
CA THR A 127 3.99 -4.98 28.20
C THR A 127 3.94 -4.20 29.53
N LYS A 128 4.73 -3.12 29.66
CA LYS A 128 4.67 -2.22 30.83
C LYS A 128 3.35 -1.45 30.87
N ALA A 129 2.89 -0.99 29.71
CA ALA A 129 1.60 -0.31 29.58
C ALA A 129 0.48 -1.16 30.18
N LEU A 130 0.42 -2.45 29.80
CA LEU A 130 -0.56 -3.40 30.30
C LEU A 130 -0.39 -3.68 31.81
N GLU A 131 0.84 -3.90 32.28
CA GLU A 131 1.13 -4.15 33.69
C GLU A 131 0.65 -3.00 34.59
N VAL A 132 1.04 -1.76 34.25
CA VAL A 132 0.70 -0.55 35.02
C VAL A 132 -0.81 -0.25 34.91
N SER A 133 -1.43 -0.41 33.73
CA SER A 133 -2.88 -0.23 33.60
C SER A 133 -3.70 -1.30 34.35
N VAL A 134 -3.19 -2.53 34.50
CA VAL A 134 -3.84 -3.56 35.34
C VAL A 134 -3.73 -3.22 36.82
N GLN A 135 -2.60 -2.66 37.28
CA GLN A 135 -2.48 -2.13 38.65
C GLN A 135 -3.47 -0.97 38.90
N ALA A 136 -3.56 -0.02 37.96
CA ALA A 136 -4.54 1.08 38.02
C ALA A 136 -5.99 0.55 38.11
N LEU A 137 -6.34 -0.43 37.26
CA LEU A 137 -7.67 -1.03 37.22
C LEU A 137 -8.04 -1.71 38.55
N ALA A 138 -7.08 -2.37 39.21
CA ALA A 138 -7.31 -3.00 40.50
C ALA A 138 -7.63 -1.97 41.60
N ILE A 139 -6.87 -0.88 41.67
CA ILE A 139 -7.06 0.19 42.66
C ILE A 139 -8.38 0.93 42.42
N LEU A 140 -8.71 1.28 41.18
CA LEU A 140 -9.95 1.99 40.85
C LEU A 140 -11.19 1.10 41.13
N LYS A 141 -11.07 -0.23 40.98
CA LYS A 141 -12.09 -1.20 41.42
C LYS A 141 -12.22 -1.29 42.94
N GLU A 142 -11.10 -1.31 43.67
CA GLU A 142 -11.08 -1.30 45.15
C GLU A 142 -11.78 -0.06 45.72
N MET A 143 -11.59 1.10 45.10
CA MET A 143 -12.25 2.36 45.45
C MET A 143 -13.70 2.49 44.99
N GLY A 144 -14.16 1.62 44.10
CA GLY A 144 -15.47 1.74 43.45
C GLY A 144 -15.58 2.90 42.44
N ASP A 145 -14.46 3.46 41.96
CA ASP A 145 -14.45 4.49 40.92
C ASP A 145 -14.78 3.87 39.56
N LYS A 146 -16.07 3.78 39.26
CA LYS A 146 -16.60 3.21 38.02
C LYS A 146 -16.21 4.00 36.77
N SER A 147 -15.96 5.30 36.89
CA SER A 147 -15.50 6.13 35.77
C SER A 147 -14.04 5.81 35.45
N GLY A 148 -13.18 5.80 36.47
CA GLY A 148 -11.79 5.36 36.37
C GLY A 148 -11.67 3.92 35.88
N GLU A 149 -12.52 3.00 36.36
CA GLU A 149 -12.59 1.62 35.88
C GLU A 149 -12.88 1.55 34.38
N ALA A 150 -13.91 2.25 33.90
CA ALA A 150 -14.30 2.24 32.48
C ALA A 150 -13.23 2.86 31.55
N ILE A 151 -12.63 3.98 31.96
CA ILE A 151 -11.53 4.63 31.22
C ILE A 151 -10.31 3.70 31.15
N THR A 152 -9.95 3.06 32.27
CA THR A 152 -8.77 2.17 32.34
C THR A 152 -9.00 0.89 31.54
N LEU A 153 -10.20 0.31 31.56
CA LEU A 153 -10.59 -0.80 30.67
C LEU A 153 -10.47 -0.39 29.19
N SER A 154 -10.87 0.83 28.84
CA SER A 154 -10.71 1.36 27.47
C SER A 154 -9.24 1.54 27.07
N ASN A 155 -8.37 1.99 27.98
CA ASN A 155 -6.94 2.07 27.74
C ASN A 155 -6.28 0.70 27.60
N ILE A 156 -6.67 -0.30 28.41
CA ILE A 156 -6.25 -1.70 28.24
C ILE A 156 -6.71 -2.26 26.90
N GLY A 157 -7.92 -1.89 26.45
CA GLY A 157 -8.43 -2.22 25.11
C GLY A 157 -7.49 -1.72 24.00
N LYS A 158 -7.07 -0.45 24.06
CA LYS A 158 -6.08 0.12 23.12
C LYS A 158 -4.73 -0.58 23.16
N ILE A 159 -4.21 -0.90 24.35
CA ILE A 159 -2.94 -1.63 24.49
C ILE A 159 -3.04 -3.02 23.82
N TYR A 160 -4.19 -3.69 23.90
CA TYR A 160 -4.44 -4.92 23.15
C TYR A 160 -4.66 -4.71 21.65
N GLU A 161 -5.19 -3.57 21.19
CA GLU A 161 -5.25 -3.19 19.77
C GLU A 161 -3.83 -3.03 19.20
N SER A 162 -2.97 -2.26 19.86
CA SER A 162 -1.57 -2.03 19.46
C SER A 162 -0.71 -3.31 19.52
N LEU A 163 -1.06 -4.28 20.37
CA LEU A 163 -0.50 -5.64 20.37
C LEU A 163 -1.07 -6.58 19.28
N GLY A 164 -2.01 -6.12 18.46
CA GLY A 164 -2.71 -6.92 17.44
C GLY A 164 -3.64 -7.99 18.02
N GLN A 165 -3.98 -7.93 19.31
CA GLN A 165 -4.83 -8.88 20.02
C GLN A 165 -6.31 -8.41 20.00
N TYR A 166 -6.81 -8.09 18.81
CA TYR A 166 -8.11 -7.42 18.59
C TYR A 166 -9.31 -8.05 19.32
N THR A 167 -9.36 -9.37 19.49
CA THR A 167 -10.43 -10.01 20.27
C THR A 167 -10.43 -9.55 21.73
N LYS A 168 -9.25 -9.44 22.38
CA LYS A 168 -9.14 -8.89 23.73
C LYS A 168 -9.41 -7.39 23.76
N ALA A 169 -9.00 -6.65 22.73
CA ALA A 169 -9.31 -5.23 22.63
C ALA A 169 -10.83 -5.00 22.69
N LEU A 170 -11.61 -5.78 21.93
CA LEU A 170 -13.07 -5.80 22.02
C LEU A 170 -13.56 -6.20 23.41
N GLU A 171 -13.10 -7.32 23.99
CA GLU A 171 -13.50 -7.78 25.33
C GLU A 171 -13.33 -6.70 26.41
N PHE A 172 -12.22 -5.94 26.38
CA PHE A 172 -11.93 -4.88 27.35
C PHE A 172 -12.72 -3.59 27.07
N HIS A 173 -12.88 -3.19 25.80
CA HIS A 173 -13.74 -2.06 25.45
C HIS A 173 -15.22 -2.34 25.75
N GLU A 174 -15.72 -3.56 25.55
CA GLU A 174 -17.11 -3.93 25.83
C GLU A 174 -17.40 -3.94 27.34
N GLN A 175 -16.44 -4.34 28.19
CA GLN A 175 -16.54 -4.18 29.65
C GLN A 175 -16.64 -2.69 30.05
N GLY A 176 -15.77 -1.83 29.51
CA GLY A 176 -15.85 -0.38 29.75
C GLY A 176 -17.18 0.21 29.27
N LEU A 177 -17.65 -0.19 28.08
CA LEU A 177 -18.92 0.23 27.50
C LEU A 177 -20.13 -0.22 28.34
N ALA A 178 -20.05 -1.37 29.01
CA ALA A 178 -21.09 -1.84 29.93
C ALA A 178 -21.20 -0.94 31.18
N ILE A 179 -20.06 -0.47 31.70
CA ILE A 179 -20.02 0.44 32.86
C ILE A 179 -20.51 1.84 32.47
N GLU A 180 -20.05 2.43 31.37
CA GLU A 180 -20.52 3.77 30.95
C GLU A 180 -22.02 3.79 30.60
N LYS A 181 -22.61 2.65 30.19
CA LYS A 181 -24.07 2.48 30.08
C LYS A 181 -24.77 2.57 31.43
N GLN A 182 -24.20 1.99 32.50
CA GLN A 182 -24.74 2.06 33.86
C GLN A 182 -24.59 3.47 34.47
N LEU A 183 -23.47 4.15 34.20
CA LEU A 183 -23.22 5.54 34.62
C LEU A 183 -24.02 6.59 33.82
N ALA A 184 -24.76 6.17 32.79
CA ALA A 184 -25.43 7.02 31.81
C ALA A 184 -24.54 8.08 31.11
N ASN A 185 -23.21 7.95 31.21
CA ASN A 185 -22.23 8.88 30.66
C ASN A 185 -22.10 8.70 29.15
N GLN A 186 -22.90 9.47 28.40
CA GLN A 186 -22.92 9.37 26.95
C GLN A 186 -21.60 9.80 26.30
N ALA A 187 -20.85 10.75 26.89
CA ALA A 187 -19.62 11.27 26.30
C ALA A 187 -18.52 10.19 26.20
N HIS A 188 -18.23 9.47 27.30
CA HIS A 188 -17.27 8.35 27.26
C HIS A 188 -17.81 7.15 26.48
N LYS A 189 -19.11 6.84 26.58
CA LYS A 189 -19.75 5.83 25.70
C LYS A 189 -19.47 6.11 24.22
N GLY A 190 -19.53 7.36 23.77
CA GLY A 190 -19.18 7.75 22.40
C GLY A 190 -17.70 7.50 22.07
N ILE A 191 -16.78 7.80 22.98
CA ILE A 191 -15.34 7.52 22.82
C ILE A 191 -15.06 6.01 22.74
N ILE A 192 -15.69 5.19 23.59
CA ILE A 192 -15.52 3.74 23.56
C ILE A 192 -16.11 3.13 22.28
N LEU A 193 -17.26 3.60 21.80
CA LEU A 193 -17.81 3.19 20.50
C LEU A 193 -16.86 3.51 19.34
N ASN A 194 -16.18 4.67 19.37
CA ASN A 194 -15.14 5.02 18.39
C ASN A 194 -13.89 4.12 18.49
N ASN A 195 -13.50 3.68 19.69
CA ASN A 195 -12.37 2.73 19.85
C ASN A 195 -12.74 1.34 19.31
N ILE A 196 -13.93 0.83 19.63
CA ILE A 196 -14.44 -0.43 19.05
C ILE A 196 -14.55 -0.33 17.52
N GLY A 197 -14.94 0.83 16.99
CA GLY A 197 -14.94 1.13 15.56
C GLY A 197 -13.55 1.01 14.91
N GLN A 198 -12.50 1.52 15.57
CA GLN A 198 -11.10 1.38 15.12
C GLN A 198 -10.67 -0.09 15.09
N VAL A 199 -10.97 -0.87 16.14
CA VAL A 199 -10.65 -2.30 16.18
C VAL A 199 -11.33 -3.07 15.03
N TYR A 200 -12.58 -2.74 14.67
CA TYR A 200 -13.25 -3.35 13.52
C TYR A 200 -12.69 -2.87 12.16
N ASP A 201 -12.20 -1.63 12.04
CA ASP A 201 -11.43 -1.16 10.87
C ASP A 201 -10.12 -1.96 10.71
N LYS A 202 -9.36 -2.19 11.79
CA LYS A 202 -8.13 -3.02 11.75
C LYS A 202 -8.40 -4.49 11.41
N LEU A 203 -9.60 -4.99 11.70
CA LEU A 203 -10.06 -6.33 11.30
C LEU A 203 -10.55 -6.41 9.84
N GLY A 204 -10.72 -5.28 9.15
CA GLY A 204 -11.33 -5.19 7.81
C GLY A 204 -12.85 -5.35 7.81
N GLU A 205 -13.51 -5.30 8.97
CA GLU A 205 -14.97 -5.42 9.11
C GLU A 205 -15.64 -4.04 8.96
N TYR A 206 -15.31 -3.35 7.86
CA TYR A 206 -15.62 -1.94 7.60
C TYR A 206 -17.07 -1.54 7.83
N ALA A 207 -18.03 -2.42 7.51
CA ALA A 207 -19.45 -2.16 7.74
C ALA A 207 -19.80 -1.96 9.23
N LYS A 208 -19.19 -2.76 10.13
CA LYS A 208 -19.35 -2.61 11.59
C LYS A 208 -18.62 -1.38 12.10
N ALA A 209 -17.44 -1.09 11.55
CA ALA A 209 -16.68 0.11 11.89
C ALA A 209 -17.52 1.37 11.59
N LEU A 210 -18.08 1.48 10.38
CA LEU A 210 -18.99 2.56 9.99
C LEU A 210 -20.24 2.65 10.89
N GLU A 211 -20.90 1.52 11.21
CA GLU A 211 -22.05 1.49 12.11
C GLU A 211 -21.71 2.04 13.51
N LEU A 212 -20.54 1.68 14.05
CA LEU A 212 -20.06 2.13 15.36
C LEU A 212 -19.63 3.60 15.35
N TYR A 213 -18.93 4.06 14.30
CA TYR A 213 -18.59 5.46 14.13
C TYR A 213 -19.84 6.33 13.95
N GLN A 214 -20.87 5.87 13.21
CA GLN A 214 -22.14 6.58 13.10
C GLN A 214 -22.85 6.72 14.45
N LYS A 215 -22.86 5.65 15.27
CA LYS A 215 -23.38 5.69 16.66
C LYS A 215 -22.58 6.65 17.55
N ALA A 216 -21.25 6.65 17.44
CA ALA A 216 -20.38 7.58 18.16
C ALA A 216 -20.62 9.04 17.73
N LEU A 217 -20.74 9.29 16.42
CA LEU A 217 -21.00 10.62 15.84
C LEU A 217 -22.36 11.17 16.27
N ALA A 218 -23.41 10.35 16.25
CA ALA A 218 -24.74 10.74 16.72
C ALA A 218 -24.72 11.14 18.21
N VAL A 219 -23.99 10.40 19.04
CA VAL A 219 -23.76 10.73 20.45
C VAL A 219 -23.03 12.07 20.58
N HIS A 220 -21.87 12.25 19.95
CA HIS A 220 -21.10 13.50 20.11
C HIS A 220 -21.83 14.72 19.55
N LYS A 221 -22.62 14.57 18.47
CA LYS A 221 -23.54 15.61 17.97
C LYS A 221 -24.61 16.01 18.98
N GLN A 222 -25.23 15.05 19.67
CA GLN A 222 -26.24 15.32 20.70
C GLN A 222 -25.67 16.20 21.83
N PHE A 223 -24.40 15.99 22.21
CA PHE A 223 -23.71 16.75 23.26
C PHE A 223 -22.83 17.90 22.73
N ARG A 224 -22.92 18.21 21.42
CA ARG A 224 -22.16 19.27 20.73
C ARG A 224 -20.63 19.18 20.95
N ASN A 225 -20.08 17.98 21.06
CA ASN A 225 -18.63 17.78 21.19
C ASN A 225 -17.97 17.81 19.80
N GLN A 226 -17.91 19.01 19.23
CA GLN A 226 -17.49 19.22 17.84
C GLN A 226 -16.04 18.80 17.58
N ALA A 227 -15.18 18.82 18.60
CA ALA A 227 -13.82 18.27 18.50
C ALA A 227 -13.83 16.75 18.26
N ALA A 228 -14.68 16.00 18.98
CA ALA A 228 -14.86 14.56 18.77
C ALA A 228 -15.60 14.25 17.45
N GLU A 229 -16.57 15.08 17.05
CA GLU A 229 -17.25 14.94 15.76
C GLU A 229 -16.27 14.96 14.59
N GLY A 230 -15.34 15.92 14.54
CA GLY A 230 -14.32 16.00 13.49
C GLY A 230 -13.40 14.78 13.44
N VAL A 231 -12.97 14.27 14.61
CA VAL A 231 -12.15 13.04 14.69
C VAL A 231 -12.91 11.83 14.15
N ILE A 232 -14.19 11.68 14.52
CA ILE A 232 -15.02 10.55 14.06
C ILE A 232 -15.33 10.65 12.56
N LEU A 233 -15.58 11.85 12.03
CA LEU A 233 -15.70 12.08 10.59
C LEU A 233 -14.41 11.73 9.86
N SER A 234 -13.24 12.09 10.41
CA SER A 234 -11.97 11.65 9.82
C SER A 234 -11.78 10.13 9.89
N ASN A 235 -12.24 9.45 10.95
CA ASN A 235 -12.17 7.98 11.04
C ASN A 235 -13.10 7.30 10.03
N ILE A 236 -14.29 7.86 9.77
CA ILE A 236 -15.19 7.42 8.69
C ILE A 236 -14.52 7.62 7.32
N GLY A 237 -13.85 8.75 7.10
CA GLY A 237 -13.06 9.01 5.90
C GLY A 237 -11.96 7.96 5.68
N THR A 238 -11.25 7.58 6.75
CA THR A 238 -10.21 6.53 6.72
C THR A 238 -10.80 5.17 6.34
N VAL A 239 -12.00 4.80 6.81
CA VAL A 239 -12.64 3.55 6.38
C VAL A 239 -12.96 3.57 4.88
N TYR A 240 -13.54 4.67 4.37
CA TYR A 240 -13.79 4.79 2.93
C TYR A 240 -12.49 4.80 2.11
N GLN A 241 -11.39 5.36 2.61
CA GLN A 241 -10.06 5.24 2.00
C GLN A 241 -9.60 3.78 1.96
N ASN A 242 -9.77 3.03 3.06
CA ASN A 242 -9.40 1.62 3.16
C ASN A 242 -10.25 0.71 2.24
N GLN A 243 -11.48 1.14 1.92
CA GLN A 243 -12.36 0.51 0.92
C GLN A 243 -12.05 0.91 -0.54
N GLY A 244 -11.20 1.93 -0.76
CA GLY A 244 -10.96 2.51 -2.09
C GLY A 244 -12.02 3.51 -2.57
N GLU A 245 -13.01 3.86 -1.73
CA GLU A 245 -14.07 4.82 -2.01
C GLU A 245 -13.59 6.27 -1.81
N TYR A 246 -12.51 6.63 -2.52
CA TYR A 246 -11.73 7.86 -2.31
C TYR A 246 -12.55 9.17 -2.39
N ALA A 247 -13.62 9.22 -3.19
CA ALA A 247 -14.51 10.38 -3.26
C ALA A 247 -15.21 10.64 -1.92
N LYS A 248 -15.76 9.60 -1.27
CA LYS A 248 -16.39 9.70 0.06
C LYS A 248 -15.34 9.95 1.14
N ALA A 249 -14.15 9.34 1.01
CA ALA A 249 -13.03 9.62 1.92
C ALA A 249 -12.69 11.12 1.95
N LEU A 250 -12.55 11.74 0.77
CA LEU A 250 -12.33 13.19 0.65
C LEU A 250 -13.49 14.01 1.23
N GLU A 251 -14.75 13.63 0.98
CA GLU A 251 -15.93 14.31 1.54
C GLU A 251 -15.89 14.33 3.08
N PHE A 252 -15.71 13.16 3.72
CA PHE A 252 -15.69 13.04 5.17
C PHE A 252 -14.46 13.72 5.81
N HIS A 253 -13.27 13.63 5.19
CA HIS A 253 -12.11 14.38 5.66
C HIS A 253 -12.26 15.90 5.45
N GLN A 254 -12.95 16.37 4.41
CA GLN A 254 -13.22 17.81 4.22
C GLN A 254 -14.21 18.34 5.28
N GLN A 255 -15.24 17.57 5.63
CA GLN A 255 -16.13 17.89 6.76
C GLN A 255 -15.36 17.98 8.08
N ALA A 256 -14.48 17.00 8.36
CA ALA A 256 -13.59 17.04 9.53
C ALA A 256 -12.65 18.26 9.53
N LEU A 257 -12.03 18.57 8.39
CA LEU A 257 -11.11 19.70 8.24
C LEU A 257 -11.80 21.04 8.49
N ALA A 258 -13.03 21.22 7.99
CA ALA A 258 -13.83 22.42 8.23
C ALA A 258 -14.10 22.64 9.73
N ILE A 259 -14.47 21.58 10.44
CA ILE A 259 -14.70 21.61 11.89
C ILE A 259 -13.40 21.92 12.64
N HIS A 260 -12.29 21.23 12.33
CA HIS A 260 -11.02 21.46 13.02
C HIS A 260 -10.49 22.89 12.82
N LYS A 261 -10.69 23.48 11.63
CA LYS A 261 -10.41 24.89 11.36
C LYS A 261 -11.31 25.85 12.14
N GLN A 262 -12.63 25.61 12.13
CA GLN A 262 -13.61 26.43 12.85
C GLN A 262 -13.29 26.53 14.35
N PHE A 263 -12.86 25.43 14.96
CA PHE A 263 -12.52 25.36 16.38
C PHE A 263 -11.02 25.49 16.68
N ARG A 264 -10.21 25.90 15.68
CA ARG A 264 -8.75 26.12 15.78
C ARG A 264 -7.96 24.95 16.37
N ASN A 265 -8.44 23.71 16.18
CA ASN A 265 -7.73 22.51 16.60
C ASN A 265 -6.62 22.17 15.59
N GLN A 266 -5.52 22.93 15.65
CA GLN A 266 -4.39 22.81 14.72
C GLN A 266 -3.79 21.40 14.69
N ALA A 267 -3.71 20.71 15.84
CA ALA A 267 -3.20 19.35 15.90
C ALA A 267 -4.03 18.37 15.04
N ALA A 268 -5.37 18.44 15.15
CA ALA A 268 -6.27 17.62 14.34
C ALA A 268 -6.38 18.10 12.88
N GLU A 269 -6.22 19.41 12.63
CA GLU A 269 -6.15 19.98 11.28
C GLU A 269 -4.98 19.35 10.49
N GLY A 270 -3.78 19.32 11.07
CA GLY A 270 -2.60 18.71 10.45
C GLY A 270 -2.79 17.21 10.13
N VAL A 271 -3.37 16.45 11.08
CA VAL A 271 -3.71 15.03 10.86
C VAL A 271 -4.71 14.86 9.71
N THR A 272 -5.73 15.73 9.64
CA THR A 272 -6.75 15.64 8.57
C THR A 272 -6.18 16.01 7.20
N LEU A 273 -5.28 17.00 7.13
CA LEU A 273 -4.54 17.34 5.91
C LEU A 273 -3.66 16.16 5.44
N ASN A 274 -3.00 15.47 6.37
CA ASN A 274 -2.22 14.25 6.07
C ASN A 274 -3.12 13.09 5.58
N ASN A 275 -4.34 12.95 6.10
CA ASN A 275 -5.29 11.96 5.61
C ASN A 275 -5.78 12.30 4.19
N ILE A 276 -6.14 13.55 3.92
CA ILE A 276 -6.47 14.04 2.57
C ILE A 276 -5.31 13.83 1.59
N ALA A 277 -4.06 14.09 2.03
CA ALA A 277 -2.86 13.83 1.25
C ALA A 277 -2.67 12.34 0.95
N THR A 278 -2.99 11.46 1.90
CA THR A 278 -2.92 10.00 1.74
C THR A 278 -3.97 9.50 0.75
N VAL A 279 -5.19 10.04 0.77
CA VAL A 279 -6.19 9.77 -0.28
C VAL A 279 -5.67 10.19 -1.65
N TYR A 280 -5.10 11.39 -1.78
CA TYR A 280 -4.51 11.83 -3.05
C TYR A 280 -3.28 11.00 -3.49
N LYS A 281 -2.47 10.47 -2.56
CA LYS A 281 -1.40 9.51 -2.88
C LYS A 281 -1.98 8.23 -3.48
N ASN A 282 -2.99 7.66 -2.81
CA ASN A 282 -3.68 6.44 -3.27
C ASN A 282 -4.46 6.67 -4.59
N GLN A 283 -4.71 7.93 -4.96
CA GLN A 283 -5.22 8.35 -6.27
C GLN A 283 -4.15 8.64 -7.33
N GLY A 284 -2.87 8.36 -7.07
CA GLY A 284 -1.76 8.70 -8.00
C GLY A 284 -1.52 10.20 -8.17
N HIS A 285 -2.28 11.05 -7.47
CA HIS A 285 -2.25 12.50 -7.56
C HIS A 285 -1.11 13.08 -6.70
N TYR A 286 0.11 12.58 -6.91
CA TYR A 286 1.28 12.83 -6.06
C TYR A 286 1.59 14.32 -5.83
N ALA A 287 1.38 15.18 -6.82
CA ALA A 287 1.55 16.63 -6.66
C ALA A 287 0.52 17.27 -5.70
N LYS A 288 -0.73 16.78 -5.68
CA LYS A 288 -1.74 17.19 -4.69
C LYS A 288 -1.38 16.64 -3.31
N ALA A 289 -0.97 15.37 -3.24
CA ALA A 289 -0.56 14.72 -2.01
C ALA A 289 0.60 15.48 -1.32
N LEU A 290 1.68 15.78 -2.05
CA LEU A 290 2.81 16.56 -1.53
C LEU A 290 2.38 17.92 -0.99
N LYS A 291 1.51 18.65 -1.70
CA LYS A 291 0.99 19.95 -1.24
C LYS A 291 0.23 19.84 0.09
N PHE A 292 -0.63 18.83 0.24
CA PHE A 292 -1.38 18.63 1.49
C PHE A 292 -0.49 18.11 2.64
N PHE A 293 0.46 17.22 2.38
CA PHE A 293 1.46 16.80 3.38
C PHE A 293 2.35 17.98 3.82
N GLN A 294 2.75 18.88 2.92
CA GLN A 294 3.52 20.09 3.27
C GLN A 294 2.72 21.05 4.18
N GLN A 295 1.40 21.17 3.95
CA GLN A 295 0.52 21.95 4.83
C GLN A 295 0.38 21.29 6.22
N GLY A 296 0.19 19.96 6.27
CA GLY A 296 0.17 19.22 7.54
C GLY A 296 1.50 19.33 8.30
N LEU A 297 2.63 19.16 7.60
CA LEU A 297 3.98 19.28 8.16
C LEU A 297 4.21 20.64 8.83
N ALA A 298 3.88 21.74 8.15
CA ALA A 298 4.04 23.09 8.69
C ALA A 298 3.24 23.30 9.98
N ILE A 299 2.02 22.76 10.06
CA ILE A 299 1.20 22.81 11.28
C ILE A 299 1.80 21.91 12.38
N HIS A 300 2.26 20.70 12.06
CA HIS A 300 2.92 19.83 13.04
C HIS A 300 4.22 20.41 13.60
N GLN A 301 4.96 21.17 12.80
CA GLN A 301 6.13 21.94 13.23
C GLN A 301 5.73 23.14 14.11
N GLN A 302 4.68 23.89 13.74
CA GLN A 302 4.17 25.01 14.53
C GLN A 302 3.64 24.58 15.91
N VAL A 303 2.94 23.43 15.99
CA VAL A 303 2.39 22.88 17.24
C VAL A 303 3.45 22.09 18.04
N GLY A 304 4.57 21.73 17.42
CA GLY A 304 5.68 21.01 18.06
C GLY A 304 5.48 19.49 18.18
N THR A 305 4.50 18.91 17.48
CA THR A 305 4.14 17.49 17.55
C THR A 305 5.13 16.59 16.80
N LYS A 306 6.28 16.29 17.42
CA LYS A 306 7.40 15.58 16.76
C LYS A 306 7.07 14.19 16.20
N VAL A 307 6.15 13.43 16.82
CA VAL A 307 5.65 12.16 16.24
C VAL A 307 5.00 12.40 14.87
N LEU A 308 4.15 13.42 14.78
CA LEU A 308 3.38 13.72 13.57
C LEU A 308 4.28 14.37 12.51
N GLU A 309 5.28 15.14 12.90
CA GLU A 309 6.33 15.64 11.99
C GLU A 309 7.09 14.49 11.32
N GLY A 310 7.64 13.56 12.11
CA GLY A 310 8.33 12.36 11.60
C GLY A 310 7.42 11.46 10.74
N THR A 311 6.17 11.29 11.16
CA THR A 311 5.15 10.57 10.37
C THR A 311 4.88 11.25 9.04
N THR A 312 4.81 12.58 9.01
CA THR A 312 4.56 13.35 7.77
C THR A 312 5.75 13.24 6.82
N PHE A 313 6.98 13.33 7.30
CA PHE A 313 8.18 13.09 6.49
C PHE A 313 8.22 11.66 5.92
N ASN A 314 7.86 10.65 6.72
CA ASN A 314 7.74 9.26 6.27
C ASN A 314 6.67 9.11 5.17
N ASN A 315 5.59 9.88 5.21
CA ASN A 315 4.54 9.86 4.17
C ASN A 315 4.97 10.62 2.89
N ILE A 316 5.67 11.76 3.03
CA ILE A 316 6.29 12.48 1.91
C ILE A 316 7.31 11.60 1.19
N ALA A 317 8.16 10.91 1.95
CA ALA A 317 9.12 9.93 1.43
C ALA A 317 8.43 8.83 0.62
N ALA A 318 7.31 8.30 1.12
CA ALA A 318 6.52 7.30 0.41
C ALA A 318 5.89 7.83 -0.89
N VAL A 319 5.62 9.13 -1.02
CA VAL A 319 5.21 9.72 -2.32
C VAL A 319 6.38 9.76 -3.30
N TYR A 320 7.60 10.03 -2.84
CA TYR A 320 8.78 9.97 -3.71
C TYR A 320 9.20 8.54 -4.08
N ASP A 321 8.90 7.55 -3.24
CA ASP A 321 9.12 6.12 -3.51
C ASP A 321 8.18 5.62 -4.63
N ASP A 322 6.87 5.89 -4.50
CA ASP A 322 5.86 5.62 -5.56
C ASP A 322 6.21 6.32 -6.90
N LEU A 323 6.86 7.49 -6.85
CA LEU A 323 7.34 8.24 -8.02
C LEU A 323 8.68 7.73 -8.60
N GLY A 324 9.28 6.68 -8.02
CA GLY A 324 10.61 6.18 -8.41
C GLY A 324 11.77 7.13 -8.08
N GLN A 325 11.52 8.22 -7.35
CA GLN A 325 12.52 9.23 -6.95
C GLN A 325 13.26 8.79 -5.68
N TYR A 326 13.80 7.56 -5.70
CA TYR A 326 14.33 6.82 -4.56
C TYR A 326 15.36 7.60 -3.72
N ALA A 327 16.17 8.47 -4.33
CA ALA A 327 17.11 9.33 -3.60
C ALA A 327 16.42 10.31 -2.65
N LYS A 328 15.33 10.97 -3.09
CA LYS A 328 14.52 11.87 -2.25
C LYS A 328 13.69 11.09 -1.23
N ALA A 329 13.22 9.90 -1.60
CA ALA A 329 12.55 9.01 -0.65
C ALA A 329 13.49 8.67 0.52
N LEU A 330 14.73 8.27 0.24
CA LEU A 330 15.74 8.01 1.28
C LEU A 330 16.06 9.25 2.12
N GLU A 331 16.15 10.44 1.52
CA GLU A 331 16.37 11.70 2.25
C GLU A 331 15.26 11.96 3.29
N PHE A 332 13.99 11.96 2.86
CA PHE A 332 12.86 12.20 3.75
C PHE A 332 12.64 11.07 4.77
N TYR A 333 12.91 9.79 4.40
CA TYR A 333 12.92 8.70 5.38
C TYR A 333 14.05 8.85 6.41
N GLN A 334 15.22 9.38 6.04
CA GLN A 334 16.31 9.64 6.99
C GLN A 334 15.95 10.79 7.95
N GLN A 335 15.29 11.85 7.48
CA GLN A 335 14.75 12.93 8.32
C GLN A 335 13.71 12.39 9.32
N ALA A 336 12.76 11.57 8.85
CA ALA A 336 11.79 10.89 9.72
C ALA A 336 12.46 9.98 10.77
N LEU A 337 13.45 9.19 10.34
CA LEU A 337 14.19 8.27 11.22
C LEU A 337 15.00 9.01 12.30
N ALA A 338 15.60 10.16 11.96
CA ALA A 338 16.31 11.00 12.91
C ALA A 338 15.37 11.55 13.99
N ILE A 339 14.20 12.06 13.60
CA ILE A 339 13.18 12.56 14.55
C ILE A 339 12.67 11.41 15.43
N HIS A 340 12.29 10.27 14.85
CA HIS A 340 11.80 9.11 15.61
C HIS A 340 12.84 8.60 16.63
N LYS A 341 14.13 8.63 16.30
CA LYS A 341 15.22 8.30 17.24
C LYS A 341 15.40 9.36 18.32
N GLN A 342 15.32 10.65 17.99
CA GLN A 342 15.48 11.75 18.94
C GLN A 342 14.43 11.71 20.07
N ILE A 343 13.20 11.28 19.77
CA ILE A 343 12.10 11.16 20.74
C ILE A 343 11.88 9.72 21.26
N ASP A 344 12.78 8.79 20.91
CA ASP A 344 12.72 7.34 21.21
C ASP A 344 11.40 6.63 20.79
N TYR A 345 10.75 7.11 19.73
CA TYR A 345 9.49 6.55 19.21
C TYR A 345 9.75 5.28 18.38
N LYS A 346 9.93 4.15 19.07
CA LYS A 346 10.30 2.85 18.46
C LYS A 346 9.32 2.34 17.40
N VAL A 347 8.04 2.64 17.54
CA VAL A 347 7.02 2.29 16.53
C VAL A 347 7.36 2.96 15.18
N GLY A 348 7.62 4.27 15.20
CA GLY A 348 8.06 5.03 14.02
C GLY A 348 9.44 4.62 13.52
N GLU A 349 10.40 4.33 14.42
CA GLU A 349 11.73 3.84 14.04
C GLU A 349 11.63 2.54 13.21
N GLY A 350 10.83 1.57 13.68
CA GLY A 350 10.61 0.29 13.00
C GLY A 350 9.83 0.41 11.67
N ILE A 351 8.86 1.32 11.58
CA ILE A 351 8.14 1.60 10.33
C ILE A 351 9.08 2.23 9.30
N THR A 352 9.80 3.29 9.67
CA THR A 352 10.67 4.02 8.74
C THR A 352 11.84 3.16 8.26
N LEU A 353 12.46 2.34 9.12
CA LEU A 353 13.49 1.38 8.70
C LEU A 353 12.96 0.31 7.75
N ASN A 354 11.73 -0.17 7.95
CA ASN A 354 11.09 -1.09 7.01
C ASN A 354 10.88 -0.43 5.64
N ASN A 355 10.49 0.85 5.60
CA ASN A 355 10.25 1.57 4.36
C ASN A 355 11.56 1.90 3.61
N ILE A 356 12.64 2.26 4.33
CA ILE A 356 14.00 2.34 3.77
C ILE A 356 14.43 1.00 3.14
N GLY A 357 14.06 -0.12 3.77
CA GLY A 357 14.25 -1.46 3.21
C GLY A 357 13.51 -1.70 1.89
N VAL A 358 12.30 -1.12 1.71
CA VAL A 358 11.53 -1.19 0.45
C VAL A 358 12.24 -0.41 -0.65
N VAL A 359 12.72 0.80 -0.38
CA VAL A 359 13.47 1.59 -1.36
C VAL A 359 14.74 0.85 -1.82
N TYR A 360 15.49 0.26 -0.90
CA TYR A 360 16.69 -0.51 -1.25
C TYR A 360 16.40 -1.80 -2.01
N ASP A 361 15.27 -2.47 -1.75
CA ASP A 361 14.81 -3.64 -2.54
C ASP A 361 14.41 -3.23 -3.96
N SER A 362 13.68 -2.12 -4.12
CA SER A 362 13.34 -1.53 -5.43
C SER A 362 14.57 -1.08 -6.22
N LEU A 363 15.62 -0.62 -5.54
CA LEU A 363 16.94 -0.30 -6.13
C LEU A 363 17.83 -1.54 -6.40
N GLY A 364 17.37 -2.76 -6.10
CA GLY A 364 18.18 -3.99 -6.21
C GLY A 364 19.36 -4.07 -5.20
N GLN A 365 19.43 -3.15 -4.24
CA GLN A 365 20.49 -3.08 -3.22
C GLN A 365 20.17 -4.02 -2.04
N TYR A 366 19.96 -5.30 -2.36
CA TYR A 366 19.40 -6.32 -1.47
C TYR A 366 20.10 -6.45 -0.11
N ALA A 367 21.43 -6.24 -0.04
CA ALA A 367 22.16 -6.25 1.22
C ALA A 367 21.70 -5.14 2.18
N LYS A 368 21.55 -3.90 1.69
CA LYS A 368 21.04 -2.77 2.48
C LYS A 368 19.56 -2.91 2.81
N ALA A 369 18.79 -3.54 1.91
CA ALA A 369 17.40 -3.89 2.17
C ALA A 369 17.29 -4.85 3.36
N LEU A 370 18.02 -5.97 3.33
CA LEU A 370 18.08 -6.94 4.43
C LEU A 370 18.58 -6.30 5.73
N GLU A 371 19.62 -5.47 5.70
CA GLU A 371 20.12 -4.74 6.88
C GLU A 371 19.02 -3.86 7.51
N SER A 372 18.31 -3.09 6.69
CA SER A 372 17.23 -2.19 7.12
C SER A 372 16.04 -2.97 7.68
N TYR A 373 15.64 -4.06 7.01
CA TYR A 373 14.59 -4.96 7.50
C TYR A 373 14.99 -5.70 8.78
N GLN A 374 16.25 -6.12 8.94
CA GLN A 374 16.72 -6.79 10.16
C GLN A 374 16.69 -5.83 11.36
N LYS A 375 17.10 -4.57 11.16
CA LYS A 375 16.98 -3.51 12.18
C LYS A 375 15.52 -3.25 12.54
N ALA A 376 14.63 -3.12 11.55
CA ALA A 376 13.18 -2.98 11.77
C ALA A 376 12.60 -4.19 12.53
N LEU A 377 12.99 -5.41 12.18
CA LEU A 377 12.50 -6.65 12.82
C LEU A 377 12.98 -6.77 14.28
N ALA A 378 14.20 -6.32 14.59
CA ALA A 378 14.71 -6.30 15.96
C ALA A 378 13.89 -5.34 16.85
N ILE A 379 13.62 -4.12 16.35
CA ILE A 379 12.80 -3.13 17.05
C ILE A 379 11.36 -3.65 17.22
N ARG A 380 10.76 -4.20 16.17
CA ARG A 380 9.40 -4.76 16.21
C ARG A 380 9.25 -5.90 17.23
N LYS A 381 10.27 -6.76 17.36
CA LYS A 381 10.34 -7.76 18.44
C LYS A 381 10.46 -7.13 19.83
N GLN A 382 11.27 -6.08 19.99
CA GLN A 382 11.42 -5.36 21.26
C GLN A 382 10.10 -4.74 21.74
N ILE A 383 9.30 -4.14 20.84
CA ILE A 383 7.98 -3.58 21.16
C ILE A 383 6.84 -4.61 21.09
N SER A 384 7.11 -5.88 20.79
CA SER A 384 6.10 -6.93 20.55
C SER A 384 5.08 -6.63 19.45
N ASP A 385 5.45 -5.84 18.44
CA ASP A 385 4.66 -5.57 17.22
C ASP A 385 4.62 -6.83 16.33
N LYS A 386 3.74 -7.77 16.68
CA LYS A 386 3.57 -9.03 15.94
C LYS A 386 3.02 -8.82 14.53
N ALA A 387 2.21 -7.78 14.30
CA ALA A 387 1.72 -7.46 12.96
C ALA A 387 2.90 -7.08 12.05
N GLY A 388 3.72 -6.14 12.50
CA GLY A 388 4.92 -5.67 11.81
C GLY A 388 6.02 -6.73 11.69
N GLU A 389 6.23 -7.58 12.69
CA GLU A 389 7.13 -8.75 12.57
C GLU A 389 6.74 -9.60 11.36
N GLY A 390 5.46 -9.92 11.21
CA GLY A 390 4.93 -10.71 10.09
C GLY A 390 5.01 -10.00 8.73
N PHE A 391 4.95 -8.67 8.69
CA PHE A 391 5.16 -7.90 7.45
C PHE A 391 6.64 -7.79 7.07
N THR A 392 7.53 -7.47 8.01
CA THR A 392 8.97 -7.38 7.74
C THR A 392 9.58 -8.74 7.38
N LEU A 393 9.10 -9.85 7.97
CA LEU A 393 9.49 -11.20 7.56
C LEU A 393 9.01 -11.57 6.14
N ASN A 394 7.86 -11.06 5.68
CA ASN A 394 7.46 -11.17 4.27
C ASN A 394 8.42 -10.41 3.34
N ASN A 395 8.83 -9.21 3.73
CA ASN A 395 9.74 -8.39 2.94
C ASN A 395 11.15 -9.00 2.86
N ILE A 396 11.68 -9.53 3.97
CA ILE A 396 12.92 -10.34 3.99
C ILE A 396 12.78 -11.56 3.07
N GLY A 397 11.63 -12.25 3.12
CA GLY A 397 11.34 -13.37 2.22
C GLY A 397 11.29 -12.98 0.74
N LYS A 398 10.79 -11.78 0.43
CA LYS A 398 10.78 -11.19 -0.92
C LYS A 398 12.21 -10.96 -1.42
N VAL A 399 13.06 -10.32 -0.62
CA VAL A 399 14.47 -10.06 -0.99
C VAL A 399 15.21 -11.37 -1.26
N TYR A 400 15.14 -12.36 -0.34
CA TYR A 400 15.78 -13.66 -0.57
C TYR A 400 15.27 -14.37 -1.83
N LYS A 401 13.95 -14.32 -2.12
CA LYS A 401 13.39 -14.83 -3.37
C LYS A 401 13.96 -14.11 -4.60
N SER A 402 14.11 -12.78 -4.56
CA SER A 402 14.72 -11.99 -5.63
C SER A 402 16.21 -12.31 -5.85
N GLN A 403 16.91 -12.74 -4.80
CA GLN A 403 18.29 -13.23 -4.85
C GLN A 403 18.43 -14.72 -5.24
N GLY A 404 17.32 -15.43 -5.51
CA GLY A 404 17.32 -16.88 -5.76
C GLY A 404 17.53 -17.76 -4.51
N GLN A 405 17.60 -17.15 -3.32
CA GLN A 405 17.76 -17.83 -2.02
C GLN A 405 16.40 -18.37 -1.52
N TYR A 406 15.87 -19.34 -2.26
CA TYR A 406 14.48 -19.80 -2.09
C TYR A 406 14.20 -20.48 -0.74
N ALA A 407 15.20 -21.12 -0.13
CA ALA A 407 15.04 -21.80 1.16
C ALA A 407 14.95 -20.79 2.32
N GLU A 408 15.80 -19.77 2.30
CA GLU A 408 15.82 -18.62 3.20
C GLU A 408 14.53 -17.78 3.05
N GLY A 409 14.08 -17.60 1.81
CA GLY A 409 12.79 -16.99 1.48
C GLY A 409 11.62 -17.76 2.11
N LEU A 410 11.53 -19.07 1.86
CA LEU A 410 10.49 -19.94 2.44
C LEU A 410 10.53 -19.94 3.99
N LYS A 411 11.72 -20.00 4.60
CA LYS A 411 11.89 -19.93 6.06
C LYS A 411 11.32 -18.62 6.63
N SER A 412 11.61 -17.49 5.98
CA SER A 412 11.09 -16.17 6.39
C SER A 412 9.58 -16.07 6.22
N TYR A 413 9.04 -16.55 5.09
CA TYR A 413 7.59 -16.60 4.86
C TYR A 413 6.87 -17.56 5.83
N GLN A 414 7.46 -18.69 6.20
CA GLN A 414 6.88 -19.63 7.18
C GLN A 414 6.79 -19.00 8.58
N GLN A 415 7.81 -18.24 8.99
CA GLN A 415 7.77 -17.48 10.25
C GLN A 415 6.68 -16.40 10.21
N ALA A 416 6.59 -15.63 9.12
CA ALA A 416 5.51 -14.66 8.93
C ALA A 416 4.11 -15.32 8.97
N LEU A 417 3.95 -16.47 8.32
CA LEU A 417 2.69 -17.21 8.27
C LEU A 417 2.27 -17.74 9.65
N ALA A 418 3.23 -18.16 10.48
CA ALA A 418 2.97 -18.57 11.87
C ALA A 418 2.47 -17.38 12.71
N ILE A 419 3.10 -16.21 12.58
CA ILE A 419 2.70 -15.00 13.30
C ILE A 419 1.33 -14.51 12.84
N HIS A 420 1.07 -14.42 11.52
CA HIS A 420 -0.24 -14.03 10.99
C HIS A 420 -1.36 -14.99 11.39
N LYS A 421 -1.07 -16.30 11.56
CA LYS A 421 -2.01 -17.26 12.17
C LYS A 421 -2.26 -16.95 13.65
N GLN A 422 -1.21 -16.67 14.43
CA GLN A 422 -1.30 -16.37 15.86
C GLN A 422 -2.17 -15.13 16.14
N ILE A 423 -1.96 -14.03 15.42
CA ILE A 423 -2.74 -12.79 15.57
C ILE A 423 -4.04 -12.77 14.74
N ARG A 424 -4.43 -13.91 14.13
CA ARG A 424 -5.62 -14.08 13.28
C ARG A 424 -5.70 -13.14 12.06
N ASN A 425 -4.60 -12.51 11.65
CA ASN A 425 -4.54 -11.58 10.52
C ASN A 425 -4.76 -12.32 9.18
N LYS A 426 -6.00 -12.29 8.69
CA LYS A 426 -6.41 -12.93 7.44
C LYS A 426 -5.68 -12.35 6.22
N ALA A 427 -5.59 -11.03 6.10
CA ALA A 427 -4.94 -10.37 4.96
C ALA A 427 -3.44 -10.74 4.86
N GLY A 428 -2.71 -10.62 5.97
CA GLY A 428 -1.31 -11.03 6.07
C GLY A 428 -1.11 -12.53 5.79
N LYS A 429 -2.02 -13.38 6.29
CA LYS A 429 -2.02 -14.83 5.98
C LYS A 429 -2.20 -15.08 4.48
N GLY A 430 -3.16 -14.43 3.81
CA GLY A 430 -3.41 -14.56 2.37
C GLY A 430 -2.19 -14.16 1.53
N LEU A 431 -1.66 -12.95 1.77
CA LEU A 431 -0.45 -12.43 1.11
C LEU A 431 0.75 -13.39 1.28
N THR A 432 0.97 -13.90 2.49
CA THR A 432 2.09 -14.80 2.78
C THR A 432 1.94 -16.15 2.05
N LEU A 433 0.72 -16.69 1.96
CA LEU A 433 0.46 -17.92 1.22
C LEU A 433 0.68 -17.74 -0.29
N SER A 434 0.25 -16.62 -0.88
CA SER A 434 0.55 -16.30 -2.28
C SER A 434 2.05 -16.08 -2.52
N ASN A 435 2.79 -15.49 -1.58
CA ASN A 435 4.24 -15.38 -1.65
C ASN A 435 4.94 -16.76 -1.65
N ILE A 436 4.50 -17.69 -0.79
CA ILE A 436 4.99 -19.09 -0.74
C ILE A 436 4.65 -19.83 -2.05
N GLY A 437 3.44 -19.67 -2.56
CA GLY A 437 3.03 -20.20 -3.87
C GLY A 437 3.93 -19.71 -5.00
N GLY A 438 4.35 -18.44 -4.95
CA GLY A 438 5.32 -17.84 -5.87
C GLY A 438 6.68 -18.52 -5.85
N VAL A 439 7.22 -18.85 -4.67
CA VAL A 439 8.49 -19.59 -4.59
C VAL A 439 8.36 -21.00 -5.16
N TYR A 440 7.29 -21.74 -4.82
CA TYR A 440 7.07 -23.08 -5.39
C TYR A 440 6.82 -23.07 -6.89
N ALA A 441 6.21 -22.02 -7.44
CA ALA A 441 6.04 -21.85 -8.88
C ALA A 441 7.38 -21.66 -9.60
N ILE A 442 8.28 -20.83 -9.06
CA ILE A 442 9.64 -20.62 -9.61
C ILE A 442 10.48 -21.91 -9.52
N LEU A 443 10.32 -22.68 -8.43
CA LEU A 443 10.95 -24.00 -8.24
C LEU A 443 10.32 -25.13 -9.08
N GLY A 444 9.39 -24.85 -9.99
CA GLY A 444 8.69 -25.86 -10.81
C GLY A 444 7.76 -26.81 -10.03
N GLN A 445 7.59 -26.62 -8.71
CA GLN A 445 6.76 -27.44 -7.83
C GLN A 445 5.29 -27.00 -7.92
N TYR A 446 4.77 -27.02 -9.16
CA TYR A 446 3.49 -26.42 -9.54
C TYR A 446 2.29 -26.92 -8.72
N THR A 447 2.24 -28.19 -8.30
CA THR A 447 1.15 -28.71 -7.46
C THR A 447 1.09 -27.99 -6.12
N LYS A 448 2.23 -27.85 -5.42
CA LYS A 448 2.32 -27.07 -4.16
C LYS A 448 2.00 -25.60 -4.40
N ALA A 449 2.47 -25.02 -5.52
CA ALA A 449 2.15 -23.65 -5.86
C ALA A 449 0.62 -23.43 -5.95
N LEU A 450 -0.10 -24.33 -6.62
CA LEU A 450 -1.56 -24.31 -6.72
C LEU A 450 -2.23 -24.49 -5.35
N GLU A 451 -1.78 -25.43 -4.51
CA GLU A 451 -2.30 -25.62 -3.14
C GLU A 451 -2.19 -24.35 -2.28
N PHE A 452 -1.05 -23.65 -2.36
CA PHE A 452 -0.81 -22.41 -1.62
C PHE A 452 -1.64 -21.24 -2.17
N TYR A 453 -1.71 -21.08 -3.50
CA TYR A 453 -2.54 -20.05 -4.13
C TYR A 453 -4.05 -20.28 -3.92
N GLN A 454 -4.53 -21.53 -3.92
CA GLN A 454 -5.94 -21.84 -3.64
C GLN A 454 -6.32 -21.47 -2.19
N GLN A 455 -5.46 -21.76 -1.22
CA GLN A 455 -5.64 -21.31 0.17
C GLN A 455 -5.64 -19.79 0.29
N ALA A 456 -4.74 -19.09 -0.40
CA ALA A 456 -4.71 -17.63 -0.43
C ALA A 456 -6.01 -17.07 -1.05
N LEU A 457 -6.41 -17.56 -2.23
CA LEU A 457 -7.61 -17.12 -2.95
C LEU A 457 -8.89 -17.29 -2.12
N ALA A 458 -9.01 -18.38 -1.36
CA ALA A 458 -10.12 -18.60 -0.45
C ALA A 458 -10.17 -17.54 0.67
N ILE A 459 -9.02 -17.11 1.18
CA ILE A 459 -8.92 -16.06 2.21
C ILE A 459 -9.21 -14.68 1.61
N HIS A 460 -8.64 -14.34 0.46
CA HIS A 460 -8.91 -13.06 -0.23
C HIS A 460 -10.40 -12.92 -0.56
N LYS A 461 -11.07 -14.01 -0.98
CA LYS A 461 -12.54 -14.07 -1.11
C LYS A 461 -13.27 -13.85 0.22
N GLN A 462 -12.84 -14.50 1.31
CA GLN A 462 -13.48 -14.37 2.63
C GLN A 462 -13.45 -12.94 3.17
N ILE A 463 -12.43 -12.14 2.83
CA ILE A 463 -12.26 -10.76 3.30
C ILE A 463 -12.65 -9.69 2.27
N GLY A 464 -13.20 -10.08 1.12
CA GLY A 464 -13.57 -9.14 0.05
C GLY A 464 -12.39 -8.50 -0.72
N ASP A 465 -11.16 -8.91 -0.44
CA ASP A 465 -9.95 -8.40 -1.08
C ASP A 465 -9.92 -8.78 -2.56
N THR A 466 -10.38 -7.84 -3.38
CA THR A 466 -10.60 -8.01 -4.82
C THR A 466 -9.27 -7.90 -5.59
N ALA A 467 -8.31 -7.12 -5.10
CA ALA A 467 -6.97 -7.03 -5.68
C ALA A 467 -6.16 -8.32 -5.44
N GLY A 468 -6.15 -8.83 -4.20
CA GLY A 468 -5.52 -10.11 -3.85
C GLY A 468 -6.15 -11.31 -4.56
N GLN A 469 -7.47 -11.29 -4.79
CA GLN A 469 -8.14 -12.25 -5.67
C GLN A 469 -7.62 -12.19 -7.12
N GLY A 470 -7.56 -11.00 -7.71
CA GLY A 470 -7.09 -10.80 -9.09
C GLY A 470 -5.65 -11.25 -9.31
N ILE A 471 -4.74 -10.83 -8.42
CA ILE A 471 -3.32 -11.23 -8.43
C ILE A 471 -3.18 -12.75 -8.26
N THR A 472 -3.90 -13.35 -7.31
CA THR A 472 -3.79 -14.79 -7.02
C THR A 472 -4.36 -15.64 -8.17
N LEU A 473 -5.48 -15.22 -8.79
CA LEU A 473 -6.01 -15.86 -10.00
C LEU A 473 -5.02 -15.76 -11.17
N SER A 474 -4.38 -14.59 -11.36
CA SER A 474 -3.37 -14.40 -12.40
C SER A 474 -2.20 -15.39 -12.22
N ASN A 475 -1.71 -15.53 -10.99
CA ASN A 475 -0.62 -16.46 -10.67
C ASN A 475 -1.00 -17.94 -10.87
N ILE A 476 -2.22 -18.34 -10.50
CA ILE A 476 -2.75 -19.70 -10.78
C ILE A 476 -2.80 -19.95 -12.29
N GLY A 477 -3.28 -18.97 -13.06
CA GLY A 477 -3.32 -19.02 -14.53
C GLY A 477 -1.94 -19.16 -15.17
N VAL A 478 -0.94 -18.43 -14.65
CA VAL A 478 0.47 -18.58 -15.07
C VAL A 478 0.99 -19.98 -14.77
N VAL A 479 0.72 -20.55 -13.58
CA VAL A 479 1.14 -21.93 -13.25
C VAL A 479 0.50 -22.96 -14.17
N TYR A 480 -0.78 -22.82 -14.53
CA TYR A 480 -1.40 -23.69 -15.53
C TYR A 480 -0.76 -23.53 -16.92
N GLY A 481 -0.41 -22.30 -17.32
CA GLY A 481 0.34 -22.03 -18.55
C GLY A 481 1.72 -22.71 -18.56
N SER A 482 2.45 -22.67 -17.44
CA SER A 482 3.73 -23.36 -17.27
C SER A 482 3.61 -24.89 -17.20
N GLN A 483 2.42 -25.42 -16.92
CA GLN A 483 2.07 -26.85 -17.08
C GLN A 483 1.57 -27.22 -18.49
N SER A 484 1.58 -26.29 -19.46
CA SER A 484 0.92 -26.43 -20.77
C SER A 484 -0.58 -26.73 -20.71
N LYS A 485 -1.24 -26.49 -19.57
CA LYS A 485 -2.69 -26.63 -19.39
C LYS A 485 -3.41 -25.36 -19.87
N TYR A 486 -3.27 -25.06 -21.14
CA TYR A 486 -3.66 -23.76 -21.70
C TYR A 486 -5.16 -23.45 -21.56
N ALA A 487 -6.04 -24.45 -21.57
CA ALA A 487 -7.47 -24.26 -21.32
C ALA A 487 -7.79 -23.85 -19.85
N ASP A 488 -7.11 -24.45 -18.86
CA ASP A 488 -7.23 -24.06 -17.45
C ASP A 488 -6.61 -22.68 -17.20
N ALA A 489 -5.49 -22.39 -17.87
CA ALA A 489 -4.86 -21.08 -17.86
C ALA A 489 -5.80 -20.00 -18.41
N GLU A 490 -6.37 -20.21 -19.61
CA GLU A 490 -7.37 -19.33 -20.24
C GLU A 490 -8.54 -19.04 -19.31
N LYS A 491 -9.19 -20.10 -18.80
CA LYS A 491 -10.33 -20.00 -17.87
C LYS A 491 -10.00 -19.18 -16.62
N THR A 492 -8.81 -19.39 -16.06
CA THR A 492 -8.38 -18.72 -14.82
C THR A 492 -7.94 -17.27 -15.07
N LEU A 493 -7.24 -17.00 -16.18
CA LEU A 493 -6.80 -15.65 -16.56
C LEU A 493 -7.98 -14.77 -17.00
N PHE A 494 -9.00 -15.34 -17.65
CA PHE A 494 -10.28 -14.64 -17.87
C PHE A 494 -10.99 -14.30 -16.55
N ALA A 495 -10.98 -15.20 -15.56
CA ALA A 495 -11.53 -14.91 -14.24
C ALA A 495 -10.73 -13.82 -13.52
N ALA A 496 -9.40 -13.85 -13.61
CA ALA A 496 -8.51 -12.81 -13.10
C ALA A 496 -8.83 -11.45 -13.74
N ILE A 497 -8.93 -11.38 -15.07
CA ILE A 497 -9.30 -10.17 -15.83
C ILE A 497 -10.68 -9.66 -15.42
N LYS A 498 -11.68 -10.52 -15.21
CA LYS A 498 -13.01 -10.10 -14.77
C LYS A 498 -12.99 -9.42 -13.39
N VAL A 499 -12.23 -9.97 -12.44
CA VAL A 499 -12.03 -9.40 -11.10
C VAL A 499 -11.24 -8.09 -11.18
N ASN A 500 -10.15 -8.09 -11.95
CA ASN A 500 -9.29 -6.95 -12.22
C ASN A 500 -10.01 -5.78 -12.90
N GLU A 501 -11.00 -6.05 -13.77
CA GLU A 501 -11.82 -5.04 -14.41
C GLU A 501 -12.91 -4.48 -13.48
N THR A 502 -13.38 -5.21 -12.45
CA THR A 502 -14.27 -4.63 -11.42
C THR A 502 -13.57 -3.62 -10.51
N LEU A 503 -12.23 -3.59 -10.49
CA LEU A 503 -11.45 -2.53 -9.85
C LEU A 503 -11.40 -1.23 -10.67
N ARG A 504 -11.77 -1.24 -11.96
CA ARG A 504 -11.84 -0.04 -12.82
C ARG A 504 -13.22 0.61 -12.75
N THR A 505 -13.51 1.34 -11.67
CA THR A 505 -14.73 2.15 -11.56
C THR A 505 -14.59 3.48 -12.33
N ARG A 506 -15.72 4.13 -12.67
CA ARG A 506 -15.74 5.43 -13.37
C ARG A 506 -15.06 6.54 -12.55
N ASP A 507 -15.12 6.43 -11.21
CA ASP A 507 -14.63 7.43 -10.24
C ASP A 507 -13.10 7.47 -10.10
N LEU A 508 -12.40 6.55 -10.76
CA LEU A 508 -10.95 6.59 -10.87
C LEU A 508 -10.49 7.72 -11.78
N THR A 509 -9.40 8.38 -11.39
CA THR A 509 -8.69 9.33 -12.25
C THR A 509 -7.93 8.59 -13.35
N ASP A 510 -7.57 9.29 -14.43
CA ASP A 510 -6.92 8.64 -15.57
C ASP A 510 -5.53 8.08 -15.20
N ASP A 511 -4.81 8.76 -14.29
CA ASP A 511 -3.56 8.27 -13.67
C ASP A 511 -3.75 6.90 -12.99
N GLN A 512 -4.85 6.73 -12.22
CA GLN A 512 -5.17 5.48 -11.55
C GLN A 512 -5.51 4.36 -12.55
N LYS A 513 -6.26 4.68 -13.62
CA LYS A 513 -6.61 3.71 -14.67
C LYS A 513 -5.35 3.20 -15.39
N ILE A 514 -4.35 4.07 -15.58
CA ILE A 514 -3.04 3.71 -16.15
C ILE A 514 -2.25 2.82 -15.20
N SER A 515 -2.10 3.17 -13.93
CA SER A 515 -1.36 2.34 -12.95
C SER A 515 -2.02 0.96 -12.73
N ILE A 516 -3.36 0.91 -12.70
CA ILE A 516 -4.16 -0.32 -12.65
C ILE A 516 -4.08 -1.09 -13.99
N PHE A 517 -3.74 -0.44 -15.10
CA PHE A 517 -3.44 -1.11 -16.36
C PHE A 517 -2.04 -1.74 -16.37
N GLU A 518 -0.99 -1.01 -16.01
CA GLU A 518 0.39 -1.51 -16.01
C GLU A 518 0.54 -2.77 -15.14
N THR A 519 -0.01 -2.74 -13.93
CA THR A 519 -0.01 -3.86 -12.98
C THR A 519 -0.78 -5.09 -13.49
N GLN A 520 -1.77 -4.90 -14.37
CA GLN A 520 -2.60 -5.97 -14.93
C GLN A 520 -2.17 -6.45 -16.32
N ALA A 521 -1.37 -5.67 -17.07
CA ALA A 521 -0.99 -5.94 -18.46
C ALA A 521 -0.30 -7.30 -18.64
N SER A 522 0.43 -7.76 -17.62
CA SER A 522 0.98 -9.13 -17.52
C SER A 522 -0.09 -10.21 -17.72
N THR A 523 -1.24 -10.08 -17.06
CA THR A 523 -2.37 -11.03 -17.10
C THR A 523 -2.96 -11.13 -18.50
N TYR A 524 -3.13 -9.99 -19.19
CA TYR A 524 -3.60 -9.98 -20.58
C TYR A 524 -2.58 -10.64 -21.52
N ARG A 525 -1.27 -10.40 -21.35
CA ARG A 525 -0.20 -11.06 -22.14
C ARG A 525 -0.16 -12.59 -21.91
N PHE A 526 -0.30 -13.04 -20.67
CA PHE A 526 -0.38 -14.48 -20.37
C PHE A 526 -1.64 -15.14 -20.97
N LEU A 527 -2.78 -14.43 -21.00
CA LEU A 527 -3.99 -14.93 -21.66
C LEU A 527 -3.81 -15.02 -23.18
N GLN A 528 -3.18 -14.02 -23.82
CA GLN A 528 -2.83 -14.07 -25.24
C GLN A 528 -1.94 -15.30 -25.55
N LYS A 529 -0.90 -15.55 -24.74
CA LYS A 529 -0.05 -16.75 -24.87
C LYS A 529 -0.86 -18.06 -24.76
N ALA A 530 -1.75 -18.17 -23.79
CA ALA A 530 -2.59 -19.36 -23.59
C ALA A 530 -3.59 -19.58 -24.73
N LEU A 531 -4.15 -18.50 -25.31
CA LEU A 531 -5.06 -18.56 -26.46
C LEU A 531 -4.30 -18.97 -27.75
N ILE A 532 -3.13 -18.38 -28.00
CA ILE A 532 -2.29 -18.70 -29.17
C ILE A 532 -1.82 -20.17 -29.11
N ALA A 533 -1.44 -20.69 -27.94
CA ALA A 533 -1.07 -22.09 -27.76
C ALA A 533 -2.24 -23.08 -28.00
N GLN A 534 -3.48 -22.59 -28.09
CA GLN A 534 -4.68 -23.35 -28.48
C GLN A 534 -5.16 -23.00 -29.91
N ASN A 535 -4.35 -22.32 -30.72
CA ASN A 535 -4.71 -21.80 -32.05
C ASN A 535 -5.90 -20.80 -32.06
N LYS A 536 -6.29 -20.25 -30.91
CA LYS A 536 -7.36 -19.24 -30.76
C LYS A 536 -6.85 -17.82 -31.10
N THR A 537 -6.20 -17.67 -32.26
CA THR A 537 -5.47 -16.45 -32.66
C THR A 537 -6.35 -15.21 -32.79
N ASN A 538 -7.61 -15.37 -33.24
CA ASN A 538 -8.59 -14.27 -33.28
C ASN A 538 -8.95 -13.78 -31.86
N THR A 539 -9.15 -14.68 -30.91
CA THR A 539 -9.47 -14.30 -29.52
C THR A 539 -8.25 -13.71 -28.81
N ALA A 540 -7.04 -14.15 -29.15
CA ALA A 540 -5.81 -13.53 -28.65
C ALA A 540 -5.69 -12.06 -29.10
N LEU A 541 -6.06 -11.77 -30.35
CA LEU A 541 -6.15 -10.41 -30.90
C LEU A 541 -7.18 -9.55 -30.14
N GLU A 542 -8.39 -10.07 -29.92
CA GLU A 542 -9.42 -9.39 -29.11
C GLU A 542 -8.97 -9.10 -27.67
N ILE A 543 -8.14 -9.97 -27.07
CA ILE A 543 -7.53 -9.74 -25.75
C ILE A 543 -6.36 -8.75 -25.82
N SER A 544 -5.69 -8.61 -26.96
CA SER A 544 -4.71 -7.54 -27.22
C SER A 544 -5.40 -6.18 -27.26
N GLU A 545 -6.45 -6.02 -28.06
CA GLU A 545 -7.22 -4.77 -28.13
C GLU A 545 -7.95 -4.43 -26.83
N ARG A 546 -8.54 -5.43 -26.15
CA ARG A 546 -9.09 -5.24 -24.80
C ARG A 546 -8.06 -4.73 -23.79
N SER A 547 -6.77 -5.00 -24.00
CA SER A 547 -5.70 -4.44 -23.18
C SER A 547 -5.31 -3.02 -23.62
N ARG A 548 -5.06 -2.78 -24.92
CA ARG A 548 -4.64 -1.47 -25.44
C ARG A 548 -5.76 -0.43 -25.42
N ALA A 549 -6.85 -0.71 -26.13
CA ALA A 549 -7.85 0.29 -26.47
C ALA A 549 -8.64 0.78 -25.26
N ARG A 550 -8.67 0.02 -24.16
CA ARG A 550 -9.60 0.29 -23.05
C ARG A 550 -9.31 1.59 -22.29
N ALA A 551 -8.06 1.86 -21.93
CA ALA A 551 -7.71 3.13 -21.27
C ALA A 551 -7.97 4.34 -22.19
N PHE A 552 -7.67 4.19 -23.49
CA PHE A 552 -7.93 5.22 -24.49
C PHE A 552 -9.44 5.46 -24.72
N ILE A 553 -10.24 4.41 -24.84
CA ILE A 553 -11.71 4.48 -25.01
C ILE A 553 -12.38 5.09 -23.78
N GLU A 554 -11.96 4.72 -22.57
CA GLU A 554 -12.51 5.31 -21.32
C GLU A 554 -12.16 6.80 -21.19
N LEU A 555 -10.98 7.22 -21.64
CA LEU A 555 -10.53 8.63 -21.70
C LEU A 555 -11.16 9.42 -22.88
N LEU A 556 -11.47 8.77 -24.00
CA LEU A 556 -12.19 9.39 -25.12
C LEU A 556 -13.67 9.60 -24.74
N ALA A 557 -14.29 8.61 -24.11
CA ALA A 557 -15.67 8.67 -23.67
C ALA A 557 -15.90 9.78 -22.63
N SER A 558 -14.99 9.95 -21.66
CA SER A 558 -15.08 11.02 -20.66
C SER A 558 -14.92 12.43 -21.24
N LYS A 559 -14.14 12.59 -22.31
CA LYS A 559 -13.92 13.89 -22.98
C LYS A 559 -15.02 14.26 -23.96
N ILE A 560 -15.67 13.28 -24.61
CA ILE A 560 -16.77 13.52 -25.57
C ILE A 560 -18.12 13.63 -24.85
N SER A 561 -18.36 12.84 -23.81
CA SER A 561 -19.69 12.64 -23.23
C SER A 561 -19.96 13.51 -22.00
N GLY A 562 -20.14 14.82 -22.21
CA GLY A 562 -20.40 15.80 -21.13
C GLY A 562 -21.62 15.53 -20.25
N ASN A 563 -22.52 14.62 -20.64
CA ASN A 563 -23.49 13.94 -19.77
C ASN A 563 -24.04 12.68 -20.47
N ILE A 564 -23.64 11.47 -20.05
CA ILE A 564 -24.32 10.21 -20.40
C ILE A 564 -24.38 9.29 -19.15
N ASP A 565 -25.56 9.27 -18.52
CA ASP A 565 -25.91 8.42 -17.37
C ASP A 565 -26.07 6.92 -17.71
N ASN A 566 -26.14 6.57 -19.00
CA ASN A 566 -26.40 5.20 -19.42
C ASN A 566 -25.21 4.26 -19.12
N GLN A 567 -25.49 3.22 -18.33
CA GLN A 567 -24.56 2.21 -17.81
C GLN A 567 -24.06 1.20 -18.88
N GLN A 568 -24.07 1.58 -20.16
CA GLN A 568 -23.52 0.72 -21.21
C GLN A 568 -21.99 0.76 -21.18
N ALA A 569 -21.41 -0.19 -20.45
CA ALA A 569 -19.97 -0.45 -20.48
C ALA A 569 -19.52 -0.67 -21.93
N ILE A 570 -18.67 0.22 -22.44
CA ILE A 570 -18.19 0.19 -23.82
C ILE A 570 -17.41 -1.12 -23.99
N LYS A 571 -17.97 -2.04 -24.78
CA LYS A 571 -17.35 -3.33 -25.03
C LYS A 571 -16.15 -3.13 -25.96
N PRO A 572 -14.97 -3.70 -25.65
CA PRO A 572 -13.88 -3.79 -26.61
C PRO A 572 -14.39 -4.41 -27.92
N PRO A 573 -13.96 -3.92 -29.09
CA PRO A 573 -14.44 -4.44 -30.36
C PRO A 573 -14.01 -5.90 -30.54
N ASN A 574 -14.94 -6.74 -30.98
CA ASN A 574 -14.63 -8.11 -31.39
C ASN A 574 -13.99 -8.12 -32.80
N ILE A 575 -13.44 -9.26 -33.23
CA ILE A 575 -12.70 -9.35 -34.49
C ILE A 575 -13.54 -8.95 -35.72
N GLU A 576 -14.85 -9.18 -35.72
CA GLU A 576 -15.72 -8.74 -36.82
C GLU A 576 -15.96 -7.23 -36.78
N GLN A 577 -16.05 -6.61 -35.60
CA GLN A 577 -16.11 -5.15 -35.46
C GLN A 577 -14.80 -4.49 -35.90
N ILE A 578 -13.63 -5.05 -35.53
CA ILE A 578 -12.33 -4.54 -35.98
C ILE A 578 -12.21 -4.65 -37.52
N LYS A 579 -12.65 -5.77 -38.12
CA LYS A 579 -12.76 -5.90 -39.59
C LYS A 579 -13.73 -4.92 -40.23
N GLN A 580 -14.89 -4.65 -39.63
CA GLN A 580 -15.80 -3.64 -40.18
C GLN A 580 -15.21 -2.22 -40.07
N ILE A 581 -14.47 -1.90 -39.01
CA ILE A 581 -13.73 -0.63 -38.91
C ILE A 581 -12.69 -0.55 -40.04
N ALA A 582 -11.84 -1.59 -40.20
CA ALA A 582 -10.87 -1.67 -41.31
C ALA A 582 -11.55 -1.48 -42.68
N LYS A 583 -12.69 -2.14 -42.91
CA LYS A 583 -13.46 -2.06 -44.15
C LYS A 583 -14.09 -0.68 -44.39
N VAL A 584 -14.73 -0.08 -43.38
CA VAL A 584 -15.37 1.24 -43.48
C VAL A 584 -14.35 2.35 -43.68
N GLN A 585 -13.19 2.25 -43.04
CA GLN A 585 -12.08 3.21 -43.20
C GLN A 585 -11.21 2.90 -44.44
N ASN A 586 -11.51 1.84 -45.20
CA ASN A 586 -10.68 1.29 -46.28
C ASN A 586 -9.20 1.09 -45.88
N ALA A 587 -8.94 0.85 -44.60
CA ALA A 587 -7.61 0.83 -43.99
C ALA A 587 -7.18 -0.61 -43.70
N THR A 588 -5.91 -0.93 -43.97
CA THR A 588 -5.31 -2.17 -43.45
C THR A 588 -4.75 -1.87 -42.06
N LEU A 589 -5.35 -2.48 -41.03
CA LEU A 589 -4.83 -2.38 -39.67
C LEU A 589 -3.70 -3.41 -39.51
N VAL A 590 -2.55 -2.98 -38.98
CA VAL A 590 -1.46 -3.87 -38.58
C VAL A 590 -1.35 -3.79 -37.07
N GLU A 591 -1.81 -4.85 -36.41
CA GLU A 591 -1.71 -5.01 -34.96
C GLU A 591 -0.58 -5.98 -34.64
N TYR A 592 0.11 -5.76 -33.52
CA TYR A 592 1.18 -6.64 -33.08
C TYR A 592 1.13 -6.84 -31.55
N SER A 593 1.76 -7.88 -31.03
CA SER A 593 1.93 -8.08 -29.59
C SER A 593 3.25 -8.80 -29.32
N ILE A 594 4.06 -8.23 -28.43
CA ILE A 594 5.33 -8.80 -28.00
C ILE A 594 5.06 -9.70 -26.81
N MET A 595 5.25 -11.01 -27.00
CA MET A 595 5.13 -12.03 -25.96
C MET A 595 6.47 -12.76 -25.85
N GLU A 596 7.10 -12.66 -24.68
CA GLU A 596 8.46 -13.15 -24.43
C GLU A 596 9.43 -12.55 -25.47
N SER A 597 10.07 -13.37 -26.30
CA SER A 597 10.93 -12.94 -27.41
C SER A 597 10.32 -13.18 -28.80
N LYS A 598 8.99 -13.27 -28.89
CA LYS A 598 8.27 -13.44 -30.16
C LYS A 598 7.37 -12.24 -30.44
N LEU A 599 7.49 -11.69 -31.64
CA LEU A 599 6.59 -10.69 -32.19
C LEU A 599 5.45 -11.42 -32.90
N TYR A 600 4.24 -11.28 -32.38
CA TYR A 600 3.02 -11.75 -33.07
C TYR A 600 2.44 -10.57 -33.84
N ILE A 601 2.09 -10.77 -35.11
CA ILE A 601 1.49 -9.75 -35.98
C ILE A 601 0.16 -10.27 -36.52
N TRP A 602 -0.86 -9.43 -36.49
CA TRP A 602 -2.16 -9.66 -37.13
C TRP A 602 -2.40 -8.53 -38.14
N VAL A 603 -2.65 -8.89 -39.40
CA VAL A 603 -2.95 -7.91 -40.46
C VAL A 603 -4.42 -8.03 -40.84
N ILE A 604 -5.18 -6.97 -40.57
CA ILE A 604 -6.63 -6.91 -40.74
C ILE A 604 -6.91 -5.99 -41.93
N LYS A 605 -6.93 -6.58 -43.13
CA LYS A 605 -7.25 -5.86 -44.37
C LYS A 605 -8.77 -5.61 -44.48
N PRO A 606 -9.20 -4.62 -45.27
CA PRO A 606 -10.61 -4.46 -45.68
C PRO A 606 -11.22 -5.70 -46.35
N THR A 607 -10.38 -6.62 -46.86
CA THR A 607 -10.79 -7.72 -47.76
C THR A 607 -10.46 -9.14 -47.31
N GLY A 608 -9.40 -9.41 -46.51
CA GLY A 608 -8.97 -10.80 -46.31
C GLY A 608 -7.62 -11.03 -45.61
N LYS A 609 -7.19 -12.30 -45.60
CA LYS A 609 -6.02 -12.83 -44.86
C LYS A 609 -4.68 -12.64 -45.58
N ASP A 610 -4.66 -11.88 -46.67
CA ASP A 610 -3.68 -12.04 -47.75
C ASP A 610 -2.46 -11.11 -47.55
N ALA A 611 -1.78 -11.28 -46.40
CA ALA A 611 -0.62 -10.48 -45.98
C ALA A 611 0.69 -11.30 -45.95
N THR A 612 0.77 -12.32 -46.82
CA THR A 612 1.94 -13.19 -47.00
C THR A 612 3.03 -12.50 -47.81
N LYS A 613 4.26 -13.02 -47.77
CA LYS A 613 5.37 -12.51 -48.60
C LYS A 613 5.02 -12.50 -50.10
N ALA A 614 4.28 -13.50 -50.58
CA ALA A 614 3.79 -13.55 -51.97
C ALA A 614 2.80 -12.42 -52.29
N ALA A 615 1.75 -12.24 -51.49
CA ALA A 615 0.72 -11.21 -51.70
C ALA A 615 1.25 -9.78 -51.47
N PHE A 616 2.37 -9.63 -50.76
CA PHE A 616 3.13 -8.39 -50.69
C PHE A 616 3.93 -8.14 -51.97
N LYS A 617 4.75 -9.12 -52.41
CA LYS A 617 5.54 -9.04 -53.65
C LYS A 617 4.68 -8.75 -54.89
N GLU A 618 3.47 -9.31 -54.98
CA GLU A 618 2.48 -9.00 -56.02
C GLU A 618 2.14 -7.50 -56.08
N LYS A 619 1.79 -6.89 -54.93
CA LYS A 619 1.24 -5.52 -54.88
C LYS A 619 2.30 -4.42 -54.92
N LEU A 620 3.56 -4.71 -54.60
CA LEU A 620 4.67 -3.76 -54.76
C LEU A 620 4.80 -3.22 -56.20
N SER A 621 4.45 -4.04 -57.20
CA SER A 621 4.48 -3.68 -58.62
C SER A 621 3.42 -2.66 -59.05
N THR A 622 2.41 -2.38 -58.22
CA THR A 622 1.26 -1.50 -58.53
C THR A 622 1.00 -0.41 -57.49
N ALA A 623 1.75 -0.38 -56.40
CA ALA A 623 1.61 0.63 -55.35
C ALA A 623 2.37 1.92 -55.72
N ARG A 624 1.67 3.06 -55.79
CA ARG A 624 2.28 4.39 -55.98
C ARG A 624 3.08 4.85 -54.74
N ILE A 625 2.63 4.48 -53.55
CA ILE A 625 3.27 4.78 -52.25
C ILE A 625 3.23 3.50 -51.41
N ILE A 626 4.33 3.19 -50.72
CA ILE A 626 4.43 2.05 -49.80
C ILE A 626 4.75 2.58 -48.40
N HIS A 627 3.80 2.53 -47.47
CA HIS A 627 4.03 2.91 -46.07
C HIS A 627 4.10 1.66 -45.18
N LEU A 628 5.21 1.48 -44.46
CA LEU A 628 5.45 0.38 -43.53
C LEU A 628 5.67 0.92 -42.11
N ALA A 629 4.62 0.84 -41.29
CA ALA A 629 4.67 1.15 -39.86
C ALA A 629 5.17 -0.05 -39.03
N THR A 630 6.16 -0.77 -39.55
CA THR A 630 6.77 -1.95 -38.94
C THR A 630 8.29 -1.88 -39.05
N HIS A 631 8.99 -2.36 -38.01
CA HIS A 631 10.43 -2.56 -38.07
C HIS A 631 10.79 -3.81 -38.86
N GLY A 632 11.81 -3.71 -39.71
CA GLY A 632 12.63 -4.87 -40.05
C GLY A 632 13.52 -5.22 -38.86
N LEU A 633 13.69 -6.50 -38.54
CA LEU A 633 14.22 -6.93 -37.24
C LEU A 633 15.71 -7.30 -37.22
N LEU A 634 16.34 -6.88 -36.12
CA LEU A 634 17.40 -7.54 -35.33
C LEU A 634 18.73 -7.93 -36.00
N ASP A 635 19.81 -7.37 -35.44
CA ASP A 635 21.02 -8.15 -35.17
C ASP A 635 20.68 -9.27 -34.17
N ASP A 636 20.93 -10.52 -34.56
CA ASP A 636 20.94 -11.71 -33.69
C ASP A 636 22.38 -12.27 -33.75
N ALA A 637 23.12 -12.25 -32.63
CA ALA A 637 24.57 -12.46 -32.64
C ALA A 637 25.00 -13.84 -33.16
N ASP A 638 24.08 -14.82 -33.16
CA ASP A 638 24.28 -16.17 -33.69
C ASP A 638 23.74 -16.37 -35.13
N LYS A 639 23.27 -15.31 -35.82
CA LYS A 639 22.71 -15.43 -37.20
C LYS A 639 23.17 -14.35 -38.17
N SER A 640 23.83 -14.79 -39.24
CA SER A 640 24.45 -13.95 -40.27
C SER A 640 23.49 -13.45 -41.37
N ILE A 641 22.34 -12.85 -41.01
CA ILE A 641 21.39 -12.25 -41.97
C ILE A 641 20.95 -10.87 -41.49
N PRO A 642 21.29 -9.76 -42.19
CA PRO A 642 20.92 -8.41 -41.76
C PRO A 642 19.49 -8.01 -42.17
N SER A 643 18.79 -7.34 -41.25
CA SER A 643 17.62 -6.44 -41.45
C SER A 643 16.52 -6.88 -42.44
N ALA A 644 15.62 -7.78 -42.01
CA ALA A 644 14.48 -8.25 -42.82
C ALA A 644 13.11 -7.72 -42.36
N ILE A 645 12.23 -7.36 -43.31
CA ILE A 645 10.86 -6.87 -43.05
C ILE A 645 9.94 -8.05 -42.66
N ALA A 646 9.26 -7.97 -41.52
CA ALA A 646 8.35 -9.01 -41.05
C ALA A 646 6.94 -8.90 -41.67
N LEU A 647 6.48 -10.00 -42.27
CA LEU A 647 5.18 -10.21 -42.91
C LEU A 647 4.51 -11.49 -42.33
N THR A 648 3.36 -11.91 -42.87
CA THR A 648 2.69 -13.13 -42.38
C THR A 648 3.37 -14.38 -42.94
N PRO A 649 3.91 -15.30 -42.10
CA PRO A 649 4.48 -16.57 -42.55
C PRO A 649 3.40 -17.50 -43.10
N THR A 650 3.82 -18.48 -43.89
CA THR A 650 2.96 -19.55 -44.43
C THR A 650 3.55 -20.93 -44.10
N SER A 651 2.93 -22.01 -44.56
CA SER A 651 3.53 -23.36 -44.46
C SER A 651 4.84 -23.50 -45.24
N ASN A 652 5.11 -22.62 -46.20
CA ASN A 652 6.20 -22.72 -47.17
C ASN A 652 7.12 -21.48 -47.18
N ASP A 653 6.89 -20.50 -46.28
CA ASP A 653 7.60 -19.21 -46.25
C ASP A 653 7.67 -18.68 -44.81
N ASP A 654 8.83 -18.15 -44.43
CA ASP A 654 9.12 -17.68 -43.07
C ASP A 654 8.51 -16.31 -42.72
N GLY A 655 7.93 -15.62 -43.70
CA GLY A 655 7.39 -14.26 -43.55
C GLY A 655 8.46 -13.16 -43.43
N LEU A 656 9.76 -13.47 -43.53
CA LEU A 656 10.84 -12.48 -43.42
C LEU A 656 11.32 -12.07 -44.81
N LEU A 657 11.01 -10.85 -45.23
CA LEU A 657 11.46 -10.32 -46.51
C LEU A 657 12.84 -9.65 -46.35
N THR A 658 13.89 -10.34 -46.76
CA THR A 658 15.30 -9.93 -46.59
C THR A 658 15.75 -8.88 -47.63
N PRO A 659 16.83 -8.12 -47.40
CA PRO A 659 17.34 -7.15 -48.38
C PRO A 659 17.73 -7.79 -49.72
N ALA A 660 18.24 -9.03 -49.69
CA ALA A 660 18.55 -9.80 -50.89
C ALA A 660 17.26 -10.08 -51.71
N GLU A 661 16.19 -10.54 -51.05
CA GLU A 661 14.89 -10.75 -51.70
C GLU A 661 14.18 -9.46 -52.13
N ILE A 662 14.63 -8.29 -51.65
CA ILE A 662 14.08 -6.98 -52.05
C ILE A 662 14.74 -6.50 -53.34
N VAL A 663 16.05 -6.68 -53.50
CA VAL A 663 16.79 -6.26 -54.71
C VAL A 663 16.24 -6.88 -55.99
N ASP A 664 15.74 -8.12 -55.93
CA ASP A 664 15.13 -8.82 -57.07
C ASP A 664 13.68 -8.37 -57.41
N LEU A 665 13.13 -7.41 -56.67
CA LEU A 665 11.75 -6.92 -56.87
C LEU A 665 11.70 -5.74 -57.86
N LYS A 666 10.50 -5.52 -58.40
CA LYS A 666 10.18 -4.32 -59.20
C LYS A 666 9.20 -3.46 -58.41
N ILE A 667 9.73 -2.41 -57.78
CA ILE A 667 8.98 -1.40 -57.04
C ILE A 667 8.70 -0.23 -57.98
N ASN A 668 7.42 0.06 -58.21
CA ASN A 668 6.97 1.20 -59.03
C ASN A 668 6.46 2.37 -58.16
N ALA A 669 6.83 2.40 -56.88
CA ALA A 669 6.39 3.42 -55.94
C ALA A 669 7.28 4.66 -55.98
N GLU A 670 6.68 5.85 -56.04
CA GLU A 670 7.36 7.15 -55.97
C GLU A 670 7.99 7.41 -54.59
N LEU A 671 7.47 6.74 -53.55
CA LEU A 671 7.96 6.83 -52.17
C LEU A 671 7.73 5.52 -51.42
N VAL A 672 8.76 5.06 -50.71
CA VAL A 672 8.64 4.09 -49.61
C VAL A 672 8.84 4.80 -48.26
N VAL A 673 8.07 4.44 -47.23
CA VAL A 673 8.24 4.96 -45.87
C VAL A 673 8.44 3.81 -44.89
N LEU A 674 9.53 3.86 -44.14
CA LEU A 674 9.90 2.92 -43.08
C LEU A 674 9.80 3.64 -41.72
N SER A 675 8.71 3.41 -40.99
CA SER A 675 8.34 4.23 -39.83
C SER A 675 8.53 3.49 -38.49
N ALA A 676 9.57 3.87 -37.74
CA ALA A 676 9.88 3.35 -36.41
C ALA A 676 8.96 3.89 -35.31
N CYS A 677 7.74 3.39 -35.28
CA CYS A 677 6.90 3.39 -34.09
C CYS A 677 7.56 2.62 -32.92
N ASP A 678 6.96 2.63 -31.73
CA ASP A 678 7.48 2.10 -30.45
C ASP A 678 7.62 0.55 -30.43
N THR A 679 7.39 -0.09 -31.58
CA THR A 679 6.92 -1.47 -31.77
C THR A 679 8.03 -2.51 -32.01
N GLY A 680 9.25 -2.04 -32.31
CA GLY A 680 10.39 -2.88 -32.70
C GLY A 680 11.21 -3.46 -31.54
N ARG A 681 12.00 -4.48 -31.86
CA ARG A 681 13.09 -5.01 -31.02
C ARG A 681 14.42 -4.87 -31.75
N GLY A 682 15.47 -4.50 -31.02
CA GLY A 682 16.84 -4.36 -31.54
C GLY A 682 17.42 -2.97 -31.31
N ALA A 683 18.74 -2.84 -31.48
CA ALA A 683 19.37 -1.54 -31.67
C ALA A 683 19.18 -1.13 -33.14
N ILE A 684 18.95 0.17 -33.39
CA ILE A 684 18.89 0.70 -34.75
C ILE A 684 20.33 1.02 -35.16
N THR A 685 20.94 0.11 -35.91
CA THR A 685 22.30 0.28 -36.45
C THR A 685 22.25 1.02 -37.78
N GLY A 686 23.27 1.86 -38.05
CA GLY A 686 23.35 2.61 -39.30
C GLY A 686 23.36 1.69 -40.53
N ASP A 687 24.11 0.59 -40.45
CA ASP A 687 24.25 -0.37 -41.55
C ASP A 687 22.94 -1.11 -41.87
N GLY A 688 22.14 -1.46 -40.85
CA GLY A 688 20.83 -2.11 -41.06
C GLY A 688 19.82 -1.19 -41.76
N VAL A 689 19.77 0.09 -41.34
CA VAL A 689 18.92 1.13 -41.96
C VAL A 689 19.37 1.45 -43.38
N VAL A 690 20.68 1.64 -43.59
CA VAL A 690 21.26 1.94 -44.90
C VAL A 690 21.13 0.74 -45.85
N GLY A 691 21.33 -0.49 -45.38
CA GLY A 691 21.19 -1.72 -46.18
C GLY A 691 19.76 -1.92 -46.69
N LEU A 692 18.77 -1.82 -45.81
CA LEU A 692 17.36 -1.97 -46.19
C LEU A 692 16.90 -0.84 -47.13
N SER A 693 17.26 0.41 -46.82
CA SER A 693 16.94 1.57 -47.69
C SER A 693 17.59 1.44 -49.07
N ARG A 694 18.85 0.98 -49.15
CA ARG A 694 19.53 0.70 -50.43
C ARG A 694 18.82 -0.38 -51.22
N SER A 695 18.41 -1.50 -50.60
CA SER A 695 17.70 -2.57 -51.33
C SER A 695 16.41 -2.09 -51.97
N LEU A 696 15.63 -1.24 -51.29
CA LEU A 696 14.40 -0.64 -51.81
C LEU A 696 14.67 0.30 -52.99
N ILE A 697 15.75 1.09 -52.94
CA ILE A 697 16.18 1.97 -54.03
C ILE A 697 16.68 1.15 -55.24
N THR A 698 17.48 0.11 -55.01
CA THR A 698 17.94 -0.81 -56.07
C THR A 698 16.76 -1.54 -56.75
N ALA A 699 15.70 -1.82 -56.00
CA ALA A 699 14.46 -2.42 -56.51
C ALA A 699 13.54 -1.45 -57.28
N GLY A 700 13.89 -0.16 -57.37
CA GLY A 700 13.20 0.83 -58.21
C GLY A 700 12.52 2.00 -57.48
N ALA A 701 12.54 2.06 -56.15
CA ALA A 701 12.02 3.22 -55.43
C ALA A 701 12.96 4.44 -55.59
N PRO A 702 12.52 5.57 -56.16
CA PRO A 702 13.39 6.74 -56.31
C PRO A 702 13.61 7.46 -54.98
N SER A 703 12.73 7.26 -54.00
CA SER A 703 12.83 7.88 -52.68
C SER A 703 12.35 6.98 -51.53
N VAL A 704 13.04 7.06 -50.39
CA VAL A 704 12.73 6.32 -49.16
C VAL A 704 12.80 7.27 -47.96
N ILE A 705 11.73 7.39 -47.17
CA ILE A 705 11.79 8.00 -45.84
C ILE A 705 12.04 6.92 -44.80
N VAL A 706 13.01 7.13 -43.91
CA VAL A 706 13.31 6.21 -42.81
C VAL A 706 13.66 6.96 -41.52
N SER A 707 13.17 6.44 -40.40
CA SER A 707 13.51 6.89 -39.04
C SER A 707 14.84 6.31 -38.56
N LEU A 708 15.77 7.19 -38.17
CA LEU A 708 17.11 6.87 -37.67
C LEU A 708 17.14 6.38 -36.20
N TRP A 709 16.06 6.58 -35.44
CA TRP A 709 15.89 6.03 -34.08
C TRP A 709 14.40 5.78 -33.79
N LYS A 710 14.13 5.19 -32.61
CA LYS A 710 12.78 4.82 -32.14
C LYS A 710 11.96 6.08 -31.78
N VAL A 711 10.77 6.23 -32.37
CA VAL A 711 9.89 7.40 -32.17
C VAL A 711 8.55 6.97 -31.52
N PRO A 712 7.99 7.73 -30.56
CA PRO A 712 6.71 7.41 -29.95
C PRO A 712 5.54 7.43 -30.95
N ASP A 713 4.68 6.41 -30.89
CA ASP A 713 3.54 6.17 -31.81
C ASP A 713 2.67 7.40 -32.10
N SER A 714 2.37 8.19 -31.06
CA SER A 714 1.52 9.39 -31.18
C SER A 714 2.16 10.47 -32.03
N ALA A 715 3.41 10.83 -31.74
CA ALA A 715 4.14 11.85 -32.49
C ALA A 715 4.45 11.38 -33.93
N THR A 716 4.75 10.09 -34.12
CA THR A 716 4.92 9.47 -35.44
C THR A 716 3.65 9.57 -36.28
N SER A 717 2.49 9.24 -35.69
CA SER A 717 1.20 9.32 -36.37
C SER A 717 0.86 10.75 -36.80
N GLU A 718 1.08 11.73 -35.91
CA GLU A 718 0.88 13.15 -36.22
C GLU A 718 1.84 13.66 -37.31
N LEU A 719 3.13 13.31 -37.23
CA LEU A 719 4.13 13.70 -38.22
C LEU A 719 3.85 13.10 -39.61
N MET A 720 3.47 11.83 -39.67
CA MET A 720 3.15 11.17 -40.95
C MET A 720 1.85 11.69 -41.55
N THR A 721 0.85 12.00 -40.72
CA THR A 721 -0.39 12.66 -41.19
C THR A 721 -0.09 14.02 -41.82
N GLU A 722 0.68 14.86 -41.13
CA GLU A 722 1.07 16.18 -41.65
C GLU A 722 1.99 16.05 -42.87
N PHE A 723 2.92 15.09 -42.91
CA PHE A 723 3.79 14.85 -44.07
C PHE A 723 3.00 14.60 -45.36
N TYR A 724 1.99 13.71 -45.33
CA TYR A 724 1.18 13.45 -46.51
C TYR A 724 0.33 14.66 -46.92
N GLN A 725 -0.20 15.43 -45.95
CA GLN A 725 -0.95 16.66 -46.21
C GLN A 725 -0.08 17.78 -46.81
N GLN A 726 1.18 17.87 -46.40
CA GLN A 726 2.16 18.81 -46.98
C GLN A 726 2.63 18.35 -48.36
N TRP A 727 2.79 17.04 -48.59
CA TRP A 727 3.23 16.49 -49.88
C TRP A 727 2.14 16.58 -50.97
N GLU A 728 0.86 16.49 -50.59
CA GLU A 728 -0.28 16.76 -51.49
C GLU A 728 -0.31 18.23 -51.97
N GLN A 729 0.21 19.17 -51.17
CA GLN A 729 0.24 20.61 -51.47
C GLN A 729 1.56 21.08 -52.11
N ASN A 730 2.66 20.36 -51.88
CA ASN A 730 3.98 20.65 -52.44
C ASN A 730 4.68 19.34 -52.83
N PRO A 731 4.98 19.10 -54.12
CA PRO A 731 5.51 17.82 -54.59
C PRO A 731 6.91 17.46 -54.07
N ASP A 732 7.68 18.43 -53.54
CA ASP A 732 8.97 18.21 -52.90
C ASP A 732 8.81 17.50 -51.53
N LYS A 733 9.21 16.23 -51.49
CA LYS A 733 9.12 15.36 -50.30
C LYS A 733 10.00 15.84 -49.15
N ALA A 734 11.14 16.49 -49.44
CA ALA A 734 12.04 17.01 -48.41
C ALA A 734 11.47 18.25 -47.73
N VAL A 735 10.86 19.16 -48.50
CA VAL A 735 10.13 20.32 -47.94
C VAL A 735 8.87 19.87 -47.20
N ALA A 736 8.11 18.91 -47.74
CA ALA A 736 6.95 18.35 -47.05
C ALA A 736 7.31 17.72 -45.70
N LEU A 737 8.36 16.90 -45.65
CA LEU A 737 8.86 16.27 -44.42
C LEU A 737 9.36 17.32 -43.41
N ARG A 738 10.08 18.34 -43.89
CA ARG A 738 10.54 19.46 -43.04
C ARG A 738 9.38 20.26 -42.46
N ASN A 739 8.34 20.54 -43.23
CA ASN A 739 7.15 21.24 -42.75
C ASN A 739 6.43 20.41 -41.68
N ALA A 740 6.28 19.10 -41.91
CA ALA A 740 5.68 18.19 -40.95
C ALA A 740 6.45 18.15 -39.61
N MET A 741 7.79 18.04 -39.65
CA MET A 741 8.62 18.16 -38.46
C MET A 741 8.40 19.48 -37.71
N LEU A 742 8.38 20.61 -38.42
CA LEU A 742 8.20 21.95 -37.83
C LEU A 742 6.80 22.15 -37.21
N ILE A 743 5.79 21.41 -37.64
CA ILE A 743 4.44 21.43 -37.08
C ILE A 743 4.33 20.47 -35.89
N THR A 744 4.83 19.24 -36.02
CA THR A 744 4.89 18.27 -34.91
C THR A 744 5.71 18.81 -33.73
N MET A 745 6.83 19.49 -33.98
CA MET A 745 7.66 20.15 -32.96
C MET A 745 6.88 21.13 -32.07
N LYS A 746 5.85 21.81 -32.60
CA LYS A 746 5.03 22.77 -31.82
C LYS A 746 4.16 22.08 -30.77
N LYS A 747 3.77 20.82 -31.01
CA LYS A 747 2.99 19.98 -30.09
C LYS A 747 3.90 19.08 -29.23
N HIS A 748 5.04 18.68 -29.80
CA HIS A 748 6.01 17.73 -29.25
C HIS A 748 7.42 18.36 -29.23
N PRO A 749 7.75 19.21 -28.23
CA PRO A 749 8.99 20.00 -28.27
C PRO A 749 10.29 19.19 -28.22
N GLN A 750 10.25 17.93 -27.79
CA GLN A 750 11.43 17.07 -27.66
C GLN A 750 11.87 16.52 -29.04
N PRO A 751 13.11 16.74 -29.51
CA PRO A 751 13.55 16.32 -30.85
C PRO A 751 13.41 14.82 -31.14
N VAL A 752 13.45 13.97 -30.11
CA VAL A 752 13.24 12.52 -30.24
C VAL A 752 11.89 12.17 -30.88
N ASN A 753 10.88 13.04 -30.76
CA ASN A 753 9.52 12.85 -31.27
C ASN A 753 9.34 13.19 -32.76
N TRP A 754 10.31 13.85 -33.41
CA TRP A 754 10.13 14.32 -34.79
C TRP A 754 11.39 14.34 -35.66
N ALA A 755 12.59 14.57 -35.09
CA ALA A 755 13.82 14.74 -35.85
C ALA A 755 14.42 13.41 -36.41
N ALA A 756 13.76 12.28 -36.16
CA ALA A 756 14.27 10.96 -36.52
C ALA A 756 14.24 10.66 -38.02
N PHE A 757 13.26 11.23 -38.74
CA PHE A 757 12.98 10.84 -40.12
C PHE A 757 13.92 11.53 -41.11
N THR A 758 14.56 10.76 -41.98
CA THR A 758 15.37 11.27 -43.08
C THR A 758 14.83 10.78 -44.41
N LEU A 759 14.96 11.61 -45.46
CA LEU A 759 14.67 11.23 -46.85
C LEU A 759 15.97 10.81 -47.53
N ILE A 760 15.94 9.67 -48.21
CA ILE A 760 17.04 9.10 -48.97
C ILE A 760 16.58 8.93 -50.42
N GLY A 761 17.32 9.48 -51.38
CA GLY A 761 16.94 9.49 -52.80
C GLY A 761 16.35 10.84 -53.23
N GLU A 762 15.42 10.82 -54.20
CA GLU A 762 14.87 12.00 -54.86
C GLU A 762 13.88 12.77 -53.97
N SER A 763 14.10 14.09 -53.85
CA SER A 763 13.19 15.08 -53.23
C SER A 763 11.89 15.23 -54.01
#